data_AF-A0A353BBP0-F1
#
_entry.id   AF-A0A353BBP0-F1
#
_cell.length_a   1.000
_cell.length_b   1.000
_cell.length_c   1.000
_cell.angle_alpha   90.00
_cell.angle_beta   90.00
_cell.angle_gamma   90.00
#
_symmetry.space_group_name_H-M   'P 1'
#
loop_
_entity.id
_entity.type
_entity.pdbx_description
1 polymer ?
#
loop_
_entity_poly.entity_id
_entity_poly.type
_entity_poly.pdbx_seq_one_letter_code
_entity_poly.pdbx_strand_id
1 'polypeptide(L)'
;MNVILRNPQFRVLSLLLFIGLLTVGDSATAQKMRRRFKPEQQVLFYHLGEWKPATVLQVQGNRVAIQYEFAGTDHQKVLAKDELRYPWEARAITPMRSWSDKEQNFKVRAAGVALTPTTITLLKESDGLEVTVPIDKLSETDQAYLKKRLDEVGPPVAPMPESTVFATQASLGSAVSWNNASTLADVQPDGQPSYASLPMAGVAFPRADFHEDVCRIEPIGGSAGWMAVGTLNSRKPCRILWVSLAEQKIKRLHLIPSDQRLVSVHAPSRQFLTLNNDDNRLTLWEADPNSVVPVGKKSWISSATNRWGGWDIWAEIVTPNRVLHRWGRAQYICWDTEAQREAYRFEQESFFRGEPTLSPGKRYIVLPEDKRIRVLDSSSGNTLASLPVEGGSAAGVGISRDGRHLAVLTRSQLAVWTFGSDEEPRRYRADSIGTPFTARVEWIDDSSLLIDRKTLFDLNHELPLWSYEPKTFEVKRDSFGTRTQTVFNNKLCYTVEFRGQQDGFIVGAVDLPGPMVKEATADLDAESLFIIRPGARVSIKLQCGEFDSEVQAALEQQIADNGWVYDPQSPTHFKAEMGRGETQTATYRMQGSSQGGETVTVRPYYSRLELIHEGEVAWSSSGGSGGVPPVVFVLPGTSIQSKVDASQRPDPGHYERVNIPEKIYDPAKKDGIGISTISSQGLTPRLK
;
A
#
# COMPACT_ATOMS: atom_id res chain seq x y z
N MET A 1 22.20 15.15 -62.71
CA MET A 1 22.60 15.40 -64.11
C MET A 1 23.85 16.27 -64.07
N ASN A 2 24.98 15.80 -64.60
CA ASN A 2 26.27 16.51 -64.49
C ASN A 2 26.51 17.39 -65.72
N VAL A 3 26.90 18.65 -65.51
CA VAL A 3 27.56 19.48 -66.54
C VAL A 3 28.72 20.23 -65.87
N ILE A 4 29.87 20.29 -66.55
CA ILE A 4 31.12 20.91 -66.05
C ILE A 4 31.64 21.86 -67.12
N LEU A 5 31.92 23.11 -66.74
CA LEU A 5 32.77 24.07 -67.46
C LEU A 5 33.59 24.78 -66.36
N ARG A 6 34.91 24.58 -66.16
CA ARG A 6 36.08 24.89 -67.02
C ARG A 6 36.06 26.35 -67.50
N ASN A 7 36.86 27.25 -66.88
CA ASN A 7 38.31 27.53 -67.09
C ASN A 7 38.64 28.14 -68.47
N PRO A 8 39.70 28.98 -68.61
CA PRO A 8 40.88 29.18 -67.73
C PRO A 8 40.87 30.60 -67.07
N GLN A 9 41.91 31.27 -66.53
CA GLN A 9 43.38 31.31 -66.74
C GLN A 9 44.24 31.62 -65.48
N PHE A 10 45.57 31.55 -65.69
CA PHE A 10 46.76 32.08 -65.00
C PHE A 10 46.56 33.14 -63.89
N ARG A 11 47.09 32.96 -62.66
CA ARG A 11 48.52 33.04 -62.20
C ARG A 11 49.08 34.47 -62.30
N VAL A 12 49.67 35.13 -61.28
CA VAL A 12 50.08 34.82 -59.87
C VAL A 12 49.99 36.15 -59.05
N LEU A 13 50.25 36.29 -57.73
CA LEU A 13 51.05 35.55 -56.72
C LEU A 13 50.45 35.67 -55.29
N SER A 14 51.21 35.26 -54.27
CA SER A 14 50.94 35.25 -52.82
C SER A 14 50.46 36.56 -52.16
N LEU A 15 49.24 36.56 -51.61
CA LEU A 15 49.00 36.73 -50.16
C LEU A 15 47.57 36.28 -49.82
N LEU A 16 47.37 35.40 -48.83
CA LEU A 16 46.04 34.98 -48.39
C LEU A 16 45.77 35.42 -46.94
N LEU A 17 45.09 36.54 -46.81
CA LEU A 17 44.38 36.91 -45.59
C LEU A 17 43.02 36.19 -45.62
N PHE A 18 42.75 35.32 -44.64
CA PHE A 18 41.45 34.67 -44.50
C PHE A 18 40.80 35.07 -43.17
N ILE A 19 39.69 35.80 -43.26
CA ILE A 19 38.75 35.99 -42.16
C ILE A 19 37.68 34.91 -42.31
N GLY A 20 37.59 34.01 -41.33
CA GLY A 20 36.64 32.90 -41.30
C GLY A 20 36.40 32.48 -39.86
N LEU A 21 35.18 32.04 -39.56
CA LEU A 21 34.67 31.82 -38.20
C LEU A 21 35.63 30.99 -37.33
N LEU A 22 36.13 31.58 -36.25
CA LEU A 22 36.58 30.81 -35.09
C LEU A 22 35.34 30.28 -34.37
N THR A 23 35.08 28.99 -34.52
CA THR A 23 34.21 28.27 -33.59
C THR A 23 34.82 28.34 -32.19
N VAL A 24 33.97 28.55 -31.18
CA VAL A 24 34.39 28.46 -29.77
C VAL A 24 34.59 26.98 -29.44
N GLY A 25 35.79 26.47 -29.76
CA GLY A 25 36.17 25.08 -29.52
C GLY A 25 36.30 24.80 -28.02
N ASP A 26 35.69 23.69 -27.57
CA ASP A 26 35.62 23.33 -26.15
C ASP A 26 36.96 23.32 -25.43
N SER A 27 37.00 24.04 -24.30
CA SER A 27 38.12 24.10 -23.36
C SER A 27 38.53 22.74 -22.77
N ALA A 28 37.76 21.68 -23.01
CA ALA A 28 38.06 20.30 -22.64
C ALA A 28 39.39 19.77 -23.25
N THR A 29 39.89 20.37 -24.33
CA THR A 29 41.19 20.00 -24.92
C THR A 29 42.40 20.59 -24.18
N ALA A 30 42.21 21.58 -23.30
CA ALA A 30 43.28 22.33 -22.65
C ALA A 30 43.96 21.62 -21.46
N GLN A 31 43.61 20.36 -21.15
CA GLN A 31 44.37 19.55 -20.18
C GLN A 31 44.56 18.08 -20.58
N LYS A 32 45.09 17.84 -21.79
CA LYS A 32 45.83 16.59 -22.08
C LYS A 32 47.07 16.49 -21.19
N MET A 33 46.90 16.05 -19.94
CA MET A 33 48.02 15.65 -19.09
C MET A 33 48.79 14.53 -19.80
N ARG A 34 50.02 14.83 -20.24
CA ARG A 34 50.96 13.81 -20.73
C ARG A 34 51.22 12.83 -19.58
N ARG A 35 50.53 11.67 -19.55
CA ARG A 35 50.70 10.65 -18.49
C ARG A 35 52.19 10.35 -18.31
N ARG A 36 52.69 10.59 -17.10
CA ARG A 36 54.10 10.35 -16.71
C ARG A 36 54.12 9.15 -15.78
N PHE A 37 54.40 7.99 -16.35
CA PHE A 37 54.71 6.80 -15.58
C PHE A 37 56.20 6.80 -15.20
N LYS A 38 56.54 6.16 -14.09
CA LYS A 38 57.91 5.83 -13.66
C LYS A 38 58.11 4.31 -13.69
N PRO A 39 59.35 3.78 -13.75
CA PRO A 39 59.63 2.41 -13.34
C PRO A 39 59.06 2.10 -11.94
N GLU A 40 58.76 0.84 -11.68
CA GLU A 40 58.18 0.27 -10.45
C GLU A 40 56.76 0.78 -10.11
N GLN A 41 56.20 1.72 -10.90
CA GLN A 41 54.88 2.27 -10.65
C GLN A 41 53.76 1.29 -11.02
N GLN A 42 52.77 1.14 -10.12
CA GLN A 42 51.53 0.42 -10.41
C GLN A 42 50.65 1.17 -11.41
N VAL A 43 50.12 0.44 -12.39
CA VAL A 43 49.21 0.91 -13.44
C VAL A 43 48.11 -0.13 -13.67
N LEU A 44 47.07 0.26 -14.42
CA LEU A 44 46.06 -0.64 -14.95
C LEU A 44 46.17 -0.69 -16.47
N PHE A 45 46.00 -1.88 -17.06
CA PHE A 45 45.91 -2.07 -18.51
C PHE A 45 44.71 -2.95 -18.87
N TYR A 46 44.21 -2.83 -20.09
CA TYR A 46 43.02 -3.58 -20.52
C TYR A 46 43.40 -4.97 -21.08
N HIS A 47 42.79 -6.02 -20.54
CA HIS A 47 43.01 -7.41 -20.93
C HIS A 47 41.76 -8.27 -20.68
N LEU A 48 41.38 -9.09 -21.66
CA LEU A 48 40.25 -10.04 -21.58
C LEU A 48 38.92 -9.43 -21.09
N GLY A 49 38.66 -8.16 -21.43
CA GLY A 49 37.42 -7.45 -21.06
C GLY A 49 37.49 -6.64 -19.77
N GLU A 50 38.60 -6.69 -19.04
CA GLU A 50 38.76 -6.02 -17.74
C GLU A 50 40.04 -5.17 -17.66
N TRP A 51 40.08 -4.26 -16.69
CA TRP A 51 41.30 -3.54 -16.32
C TRP A 51 42.07 -4.34 -15.28
N LYS A 52 43.24 -4.88 -15.64
CA LYS A 52 44.12 -5.68 -14.77
C LYS A 52 45.28 -4.85 -14.23
N PRO A 53 45.77 -5.12 -13.00
CA PRO A 53 46.96 -4.48 -12.44
C PRO A 53 48.23 -4.88 -13.18
N ALA A 54 49.21 -3.99 -13.22
CA ALA A 54 50.54 -4.23 -13.76
C ALA A 54 51.58 -3.27 -13.17
N THR A 55 52.82 -3.73 -13.06
CA THR A 55 53.98 -2.93 -12.64
C THR A 55 54.70 -2.39 -13.88
N VAL A 56 55.00 -1.08 -13.92
CA VAL A 56 55.80 -0.49 -15.01
C VAL A 56 57.27 -0.90 -14.87
N LEU A 57 57.83 -1.52 -15.90
CA LEU A 57 59.26 -1.85 -15.99
C LEU A 57 60.07 -0.70 -16.56
N GLN A 58 59.63 -0.15 -17.70
CA GLN A 58 60.40 0.85 -18.44
C GLN A 58 59.49 1.78 -19.24
N VAL A 59 59.90 3.04 -19.41
CA VAL A 59 59.17 4.05 -20.19
C VAL A 59 60.08 4.60 -21.29
N GLN A 60 59.68 4.46 -22.55
CA GLN A 60 60.42 4.96 -23.71
C GLN A 60 59.47 5.78 -24.62
N GLY A 61 59.61 7.10 -24.62
CA GLY A 61 58.76 7.99 -25.44
C GLY A 61 57.28 7.88 -25.09
N ASN A 62 56.46 7.35 -26.01
CA ASN A 62 55.05 7.01 -25.76
C ASN A 62 54.80 5.52 -25.41
N ARG A 63 55.83 4.66 -25.45
CA ARG A 63 55.73 3.25 -25.08
C ARG A 63 56.08 3.05 -23.60
N VAL A 64 55.44 2.05 -23.00
CA VAL A 64 55.65 1.63 -21.61
C VAL A 64 55.67 0.11 -21.58
N ALA A 65 56.75 -0.48 -21.10
CA ALA A 65 56.84 -1.89 -20.78
C ALA A 65 56.24 -2.12 -19.38
N ILE A 66 55.34 -3.09 -19.26
CA ILE A 66 54.70 -3.51 -18.01
C ILE A 66 54.89 -5.01 -17.76
N GLN A 67 54.91 -5.40 -16.49
CA GLN A 67 54.84 -6.78 -15.99
C GLN A 67 53.48 -6.99 -15.30
N TYR A 68 52.83 -8.12 -15.55
CA TYR A 68 51.57 -8.49 -14.90
C TYR A 68 51.49 -10.00 -14.69
N GLU A 69 50.87 -10.41 -13.59
CA GLU A 69 50.54 -11.81 -13.34
C GLU A 69 49.28 -12.19 -14.15
N PHE A 70 49.32 -13.36 -14.77
CA PHE A 70 48.14 -14.01 -15.33
C PHE A 70 48.28 -15.54 -15.29
N ALA A 71 47.26 -16.20 -14.75
CA ALA A 71 47.18 -17.66 -14.60
C ALA A 71 48.38 -18.28 -13.83
N GLY A 72 48.87 -17.59 -12.80
CA GLY A 72 49.98 -18.03 -11.95
C GLY A 72 51.36 -17.86 -12.57
N THR A 73 51.48 -17.05 -13.63
CA THR A 73 52.74 -16.75 -14.33
C THR A 73 52.88 -15.27 -14.62
N ASP A 74 54.12 -14.76 -14.63
CA ASP A 74 54.41 -13.37 -14.98
C ASP A 74 54.57 -13.18 -16.50
N HIS A 75 53.87 -12.19 -17.04
CA HIS A 75 53.88 -11.81 -18.44
C HIS A 75 54.38 -10.37 -18.58
N GLN A 76 54.99 -10.06 -19.73
CA GLN A 76 55.39 -8.69 -20.08
C GLN A 76 54.69 -8.21 -21.34
N LYS A 77 54.32 -6.92 -21.38
CA LYS A 77 53.66 -6.30 -22.54
C LYS A 77 54.14 -4.85 -22.71
N VAL A 78 54.26 -4.41 -23.97
CA VAL A 78 54.63 -3.02 -24.30
C VAL A 78 53.44 -2.28 -24.90
N LEU A 79 52.92 -1.31 -24.15
CA LEU A 79 51.71 -0.55 -24.45
C LEU A 79 52.00 0.92 -24.72
N ALA A 80 51.07 1.63 -25.32
CA ALA A 80 51.06 3.09 -25.38
C ALA A 80 50.57 3.72 -24.06
N LYS A 81 50.99 4.95 -23.75
CA LYS A 81 50.63 5.63 -22.49
C LYS A 81 49.13 5.89 -22.31
N ASP A 82 48.38 5.94 -23.41
CA ASP A 82 46.95 6.10 -23.46
C ASP A 82 46.18 4.79 -23.23
N GLU A 83 46.78 3.63 -23.56
CA GLU A 83 46.27 2.28 -23.22
C GLU A 83 46.43 1.94 -21.72
N LEU A 84 47.28 2.68 -21.00
CA LEU A 84 47.50 2.55 -19.55
C LEU A 84 46.74 3.60 -18.76
N ARG A 85 46.12 3.17 -17.65
CA ARG A 85 45.53 4.04 -16.62
C ARG A 85 46.37 4.01 -15.34
N TYR A 86 46.32 5.06 -14.54
CA TYR A 86 46.73 4.97 -13.14
C TYR A 86 45.64 4.20 -12.34
N PRO A 87 45.97 3.49 -11.25
CA PRO A 87 44.98 2.75 -10.46
C PRO A 87 43.84 3.62 -9.91
N TRP A 88 44.13 4.90 -9.62
CA TRP A 88 43.11 5.86 -9.19
C TRP A 88 42.12 6.24 -10.31
N GLU A 89 42.48 6.20 -11.60
CA GLU A 89 41.58 6.53 -12.72
C GLU A 89 40.43 5.52 -12.89
N ALA A 90 40.46 4.37 -12.21
CA ALA A 90 39.35 3.41 -12.20
C ALA A 90 38.34 3.63 -11.06
N ARG A 91 38.71 4.40 -10.02
CA ARG A 91 37.87 4.65 -8.83
C ARG A 91 37.56 6.14 -8.59
N ALA A 92 38.20 7.03 -9.33
CA ALA A 92 38.07 8.48 -9.16
C ALA A 92 36.74 9.03 -9.69
N ILE A 93 35.90 9.52 -8.78
CA ILE A 93 34.67 10.29 -9.07
C ILE A 93 34.94 11.79 -9.25
N THR A 94 36.13 12.28 -8.86
CA THR A 94 36.61 13.62 -9.22
C THR A 94 37.94 13.52 -9.97
N PRO A 95 38.26 14.48 -10.88
CA PRO A 95 39.64 14.62 -11.35
C PRO A 95 40.60 14.84 -10.18
N MET A 96 41.86 14.45 -10.40
CA MET A 96 43.00 14.75 -9.51
C MET A 96 43.16 16.27 -9.37
N ARG A 97 42.93 16.81 -8.17
CA ARG A 97 43.00 18.26 -7.88
C ARG A 97 43.74 18.53 -6.58
N SER A 98 44.08 19.79 -6.32
CA SER A 98 44.42 20.21 -4.96
C SER A 98 43.13 20.35 -4.16
N TRP A 99 43.20 19.89 -2.91
CA TRP A 99 42.22 20.12 -1.84
C TRP A 99 42.92 20.92 -0.76
N SER A 100 42.18 21.77 -0.05
CA SER A 100 42.68 22.49 1.12
C SER A 100 41.74 22.28 2.30
N ASP A 101 42.28 22.32 3.51
CA ASP A 101 41.48 22.48 4.72
C ASP A 101 40.81 23.88 4.78
N LYS A 102 39.92 24.06 5.76
CA LYS A 102 39.16 25.30 5.96
C LYS A 102 40.04 26.53 6.19
N GLU A 103 41.18 26.37 6.86
CA GLU A 103 42.12 27.45 7.15
C GLU A 103 43.18 27.64 6.04
N GLN A 104 43.20 26.74 5.04
CA GLN A 104 44.20 26.64 3.98
C GLN A 104 45.64 26.35 4.44
N ASN A 105 45.83 25.97 5.71
CA ASN A 105 47.10 25.58 6.32
C ASN A 105 47.67 24.27 5.73
N PHE A 106 46.81 23.39 5.24
CA PHE A 106 47.17 22.07 4.71
C PHE A 106 46.58 21.87 3.32
N LYS A 107 47.44 21.50 2.35
CA LYS A 107 47.04 21.25 0.95
C LYS A 107 47.53 19.89 0.47
N VAL A 108 46.65 19.13 -0.17
CA VAL A 108 46.94 17.78 -0.68
C VAL A 108 46.45 17.64 -2.12
N ARG A 109 47.26 17.02 -2.99
CA ARG A 109 46.81 16.59 -4.31
C ARG A 109 46.21 15.19 -4.20
N ALA A 110 44.92 15.08 -4.54
CA ALA A 110 44.15 13.85 -4.44
C ALA A 110 42.99 13.82 -5.45
N ALA A 111 42.49 12.62 -5.73
CA ALA A 111 41.23 12.41 -6.42
C ALA A 111 40.17 11.92 -5.42
N GLY A 112 38.95 12.44 -5.48
CA GLY A 112 37.84 11.87 -4.72
C GLY A 112 37.46 10.50 -5.29
N VAL A 113 37.32 9.49 -4.44
CA VAL A 113 36.93 8.11 -4.80
C VAL A 113 35.60 7.66 -4.19
N ALA A 114 35.15 8.33 -3.13
CA ALA A 114 33.78 8.24 -2.62
C ALA A 114 33.33 9.60 -2.09
N LEU A 115 32.06 9.95 -2.27
CA LEU A 115 31.47 11.22 -1.83
C LEU A 115 30.12 10.93 -1.17
N THR A 116 29.91 11.54 0.00
CA THR A 116 28.62 11.58 0.69
C THR A 116 28.24 13.05 0.94
N PRO A 117 26.99 13.34 1.33
CA PRO A 117 26.59 14.69 1.76
C PRO A 117 27.38 15.30 2.94
N THR A 118 28.22 14.55 3.65
CA THR A 118 29.01 15.05 4.80
C THR A 118 30.51 14.73 4.74
N THR A 119 30.95 13.80 3.90
CA THR A 119 32.35 13.35 3.81
C THR A 119 32.79 13.10 2.37
N ILE A 120 34.09 13.26 2.10
CA ILE A 120 34.74 12.77 0.89
C ILE A 120 35.93 11.88 1.24
N THR A 121 36.05 10.73 0.56
CA THR A 121 37.25 9.90 0.59
C THR A 121 38.18 10.33 -0.53
N LEU A 122 39.35 10.83 -0.15
CA LEU A 122 40.40 11.35 -1.02
C LEU A 122 41.52 10.33 -1.17
N LEU A 123 41.76 9.86 -2.39
CA LEU A 123 42.90 9.02 -2.76
C LEU A 123 44.07 9.93 -3.15
N LYS A 124 45.10 10.00 -2.30
CA LYS A 124 46.23 10.93 -2.44
C LYS A 124 47.17 10.53 -3.57
N GLU A 125 47.74 11.54 -4.23
CA GLU A 125 48.76 11.35 -5.27
C GLU A 125 50.14 10.95 -4.72
N SER A 126 50.43 11.26 -3.45
CA SER A 126 51.75 11.12 -2.82
C SER A 126 52.10 9.69 -2.41
N ASP A 127 51.13 8.97 -1.85
CA ASP A 127 51.31 7.68 -1.17
C ASP A 127 50.29 6.61 -1.61
N GLY A 128 49.29 6.99 -2.42
CA GLY A 128 48.20 6.09 -2.82
C GLY A 128 47.24 5.71 -1.68
N LEU A 129 47.28 6.40 -0.55
CA LEU A 129 46.39 6.15 0.59
C LEU A 129 45.06 6.89 0.42
N GLU A 130 43.99 6.26 0.89
CA GLU A 130 42.67 6.86 1.02
C GLU A 130 42.52 7.54 2.39
N VAL A 131 42.02 8.77 2.40
CA VAL A 131 41.68 9.51 3.63
C VAL A 131 40.27 10.09 3.52
N THR A 132 39.40 9.72 4.46
CA THR A 132 38.03 10.26 4.53
C THR A 132 38.02 11.55 5.35
N VAL A 133 37.62 12.66 4.73
CA VAL A 133 37.63 14.00 5.30
C VAL A 133 36.19 14.53 5.39
N PRO A 134 35.75 15.04 6.56
CA PRO A 134 34.50 15.79 6.68
C PRO A 134 34.50 17.04 5.80
N ILE A 135 33.41 17.28 5.06
CA ILE A 135 33.32 18.36 4.06
C ILE A 135 33.38 19.73 4.72
N ASP A 136 32.80 19.88 5.92
CA ASP A 136 32.84 21.11 6.74
C ASP A 136 34.26 21.56 7.16
N LYS A 137 35.23 20.64 7.10
CA LYS A 137 36.66 20.88 7.39
C LYS A 137 37.49 21.24 6.15
N LEU A 138 36.92 21.18 4.95
CA LEU A 138 37.56 21.62 3.70
C LEU A 138 37.35 23.12 3.45
N SER A 139 38.14 23.69 2.54
CA SER A 139 37.98 25.08 2.10
C SER A 139 36.61 25.33 1.47
N GLU A 140 36.07 26.55 1.58
CA GLU A 140 34.76 26.91 1.01
C GLU A 140 34.68 26.64 -0.51
N THR A 141 35.78 26.81 -1.23
CA THR A 141 35.92 26.48 -2.66
C THR A 141 35.79 24.97 -2.93
N ASP A 142 36.36 24.14 -2.05
CA ASP A 142 36.21 22.69 -2.13
C ASP A 142 34.78 22.26 -1.72
N GLN A 143 34.20 22.88 -0.69
CA GLN A 143 32.80 22.65 -0.28
C GLN A 143 31.80 22.99 -1.40
N ALA A 144 31.95 24.15 -2.05
CA ALA A 144 31.11 24.56 -3.17
C ALA A 144 31.26 23.64 -4.39
N TYR A 145 32.49 23.18 -4.67
CA TYR A 145 32.75 22.17 -5.70
C TYR A 145 32.06 20.84 -5.38
N LEU A 146 32.18 20.35 -4.14
CA LEU A 146 31.56 19.10 -3.72
C LEU A 146 30.04 19.18 -3.68
N LYS A 147 29.46 20.32 -3.28
CA LYS A 147 28.02 20.56 -3.40
C LYS A 147 27.55 20.37 -4.85
N LYS A 148 28.20 21.04 -5.82
CA LYS A 148 27.86 20.86 -7.24
C LYS A 148 28.02 19.41 -7.71
N ARG A 149 29.07 18.71 -7.26
CA ARG A 149 29.24 17.28 -7.59
C ARG A 149 28.19 16.38 -6.93
N LEU A 150 27.71 16.72 -5.74
CA LEU A 150 26.63 16.01 -5.05
C LEU A 150 25.28 16.25 -5.76
N ASP A 151 25.04 17.48 -6.23
CA ASP A 151 23.88 17.83 -7.07
C ASP A 151 23.92 17.11 -8.44
N GLU A 152 25.12 16.87 -9.00
CA GLU A 152 25.33 16.13 -10.27
C GLU A 152 25.29 14.60 -10.13
N VAL A 153 25.77 14.04 -9.01
CA VAL A 153 25.77 12.59 -8.71
C VAL A 153 24.42 12.13 -8.14
N GLY A 154 23.70 13.02 -7.46
CA GLY A 154 22.46 12.73 -6.75
C GLY A 154 22.70 12.12 -5.36
N PRO A 155 21.61 11.90 -4.59
CA PRO A 155 21.69 11.27 -3.28
C PRO A 155 22.13 9.79 -3.40
N PRO A 156 22.92 9.27 -2.44
CA PRO A 156 23.36 7.88 -2.46
C PRO A 156 22.19 6.90 -2.25
N VAL A 157 22.28 5.75 -2.90
CA VAL A 157 21.38 4.61 -2.64
C VAL A 157 21.76 3.94 -1.33
N ALA A 158 20.76 3.66 -0.48
CA ALA A 158 20.96 2.94 0.77
C ALA A 158 21.56 1.54 0.51
N PRO A 159 22.68 1.17 1.17
CA PRO A 159 23.25 -0.16 1.02
C PRO A 159 22.33 -1.21 1.66
N MET A 160 22.09 -2.33 0.97
CA MET A 160 21.39 -3.47 1.57
C MET A 160 22.22 -4.05 2.72
N PRO A 161 21.63 -4.29 3.90
CA PRO A 161 22.24 -5.15 4.90
C PRO A 161 22.18 -6.62 4.44
N GLU A 162 23.05 -7.46 4.98
CA GLU A 162 23.08 -8.88 4.64
C GLU A 162 21.74 -9.58 4.93
N SER A 163 21.33 -10.45 4.01
CA SER A 163 20.08 -11.20 4.12
C SER A 163 20.27 -12.42 5.01
N THR A 164 19.69 -12.37 6.20
CA THR A 164 19.65 -13.49 7.14
C THR A 164 18.40 -14.36 6.93
N VAL A 165 18.30 -15.46 7.68
CA VAL A 165 17.06 -16.23 7.85
C VAL A 165 16.77 -16.27 9.35
N PHE A 166 15.60 -15.79 9.76
CA PHE A 166 15.22 -15.80 11.17
C PHE A 166 14.66 -17.17 11.57
N ALA A 167 14.95 -17.61 12.79
CA ALA A 167 14.56 -18.92 13.27
C ALA A 167 13.05 -18.99 13.57
N THR A 168 12.30 -19.82 12.84
CA THR A 168 10.94 -20.21 13.23
C THR A 168 10.96 -21.10 14.47
N GLN A 169 9.89 -21.06 15.27
CA GLN A 169 9.77 -21.86 16.47
C GLN A 169 8.60 -22.84 16.34
N ALA A 170 8.91 -24.13 16.31
CA ALA A 170 7.94 -25.21 16.18
C ALA A 170 7.06 -25.42 17.43
N SER A 171 7.43 -24.82 18.56
CA SER A 171 6.83 -25.05 19.89
C SER A 171 6.48 -23.77 20.66
N LEU A 172 6.23 -22.66 19.96
CA LEU A 172 5.41 -21.57 20.53
C LEU A 172 3.97 -22.07 20.57
N GLY A 173 3.64 -22.74 21.68
CA GLY A 173 2.53 -23.68 21.76
C GLY A 173 1.16 -23.02 21.59
N SER A 174 0.36 -23.58 20.70
CA SER A 174 -1.07 -23.35 20.55
C SER A 174 -1.86 -23.95 21.74
N ALA A 175 -1.54 -23.53 22.96
CA ALA A 175 -2.16 -24.00 24.21
C ALA A 175 -1.89 -23.07 25.41
N VAL A 176 -1.97 -21.74 25.23
CA VAL A 176 -2.34 -20.89 26.37
C VAL A 176 -3.84 -21.12 26.60
N SER A 177 -4.25 -21.50 27.82
CA SER A 177 -5.67 -21.61 28.14
C SER A 177 -6.35 -20.27 27.88
N TRP A 178 -7.31 -20.28 26.95
CA TRP A 178 -7.98 -19.06 26.52
C TRP A 178 -8.87 -18.52 27.64
N ASN A 179 -8.32 -17.61 28.45
CA ASN A 179 -9.12 -16.67 29.25
C ASN A 179 -9.75 -15.65 28.28
N ASN A 180 -10.66 -16.15 27.44
CA ASN A 180 -11.44 -15.37 26.49
C ASN A 180 -12.47 -14.55 27.27
N ALA A 181 -12.07 -13.35 27.70
CA ALA A 181 -13.03 -12.31 28.01
C ALA A 181 -13.92 -12.10 26.77
N SER A 182 -15.24 -12.21 26.94
CA SER A 182 -16.25 -11.90 25.93
C SER A 182 -16.62 -10.40 25.93
N THR A 183 -15.89 -9.59 26.70
CA THR A 183 -16.04 -8.14 26.89
C THR A 183 -14.67 -7.46 26.74
N LEU A 184 -14.59 -6.14 26.89
CA LEU A 184 -13.36 -5.36 26.81
C LEU A 184 -12.96 -4.69 28.14
N ALA A 185 -13.51 -5.15 29.27
CA ALA A 185 -13.36 -4.51 30.59
C ALA A 185 -11.90 -4.30 31.02
N ASP A 186 -11.08 -5.36 30.91
CA ASP A 186 -9.65 -5.29 31.24
C ASP A 186 -8.79 -4.70 30.09
N VAL A 187 -9.37 -4.50 28.90
CA VAL A 187 -8.67 -4.02 27.70
C VAL A 187 -8.78 -2.51 27.61
N GLN A 188 -7.87 -1.82 28.28
CA GLN A 188 -7.82 -0.35 28.36
C GLN A 188 -7.68 0.32 26.97
N PRO A 189 -8.31 1.50 26.72
CA PRO A 189 -8.17 2.23 25.46
C PRO A 189 -6.71 2.52 25.04
N ASP A 190 -6.41 2.36 23.75
CA ASP A 190 -5.09 2.64 23.14
C ASP A 190 -5.18 3.68 22.03
N GLY A 191 -5.44 4.92 22.43
CA GLY A 191 -5.57 6.06 21.52
C GLY A 191 -4.27 6.50 20.87
N GLN A 192 -4.39 7.42 19.89
CA GLN A 192 -3.24 7.91 19.15
C GLN A 192 -2.18 8.59 20.04
N PRO A 193 -0.89 8.51 19.66
CA PRO A 193 0.15 9.34 20.26
C PRO A 193 -0.16 10.83 20.17
N SER A 194 0.20 11.60 21.19
CA SER A 194 -0.09 13.04 21.29
C SER A 194 0.49 13.91 20.15
N TYR A 195 1.50 13.40 19.42
CA TYR A 195 2.05 14.06 18.24
C TYR A 195 1.21 13.84 16.96
N ALA A 196 0.22 12.95 16.95
CA ALA A 196 -0.54 12.58 15.75
C ALA A 196 -1.45 13.73 15.26
N SER A 197 -0.88 14.68 14.51
CA SER A 197 -1.61 15.82 13.94
C SER A 197 -1.04 16.19 12.58
N LEU A 198 -1.92 16.53 11.64
CA LEU A 198 -1.60 16.99 10.29
C LEU A 198 -2.35 18.30 10.03
N PRO A 199 -1.78 19.27 9.30
CA PRO A 199 -2.55 20.34 8.68
C PRO A 199 -3.24 19.82 7.40
N MET A 200 -4.25 20.55 6.91
CA MET A 200 -4.76 20.33 5.55
C MET A 200 -3.85 21.04 4.55
N ALA A 201 -3.15 20.26 3.72
CA ALA A 201 -2.27 20.75 2.66
C ALA A 201 -1.92 19.61 1.68
N GLY A 202 -1.36 19.97 0.52
CA GLY A 202 -0.77 19.05 -0.44
C GLY A 202 0.61 19.51 -0.90
N VAL A 203 1.44 18.57 -1.34
CA VAL A 203 2.81 18.80 -1.83
C VAL A 203 3.00 18.06 -3.14
N ALA A 204 3.25 18.83 -4.21
CA ALA A 204 3.56 18.31 -5.52
C ALA A 204 5.04 17.89 -5.62
N PHE A 205 5.31 16.81 -6.36
CA PHE A 205 6.68 16.36 -6.66
C PHE A 205 6.78 15.70 -8.04
N PRO A 206 7.91 15.86 -8.76
CA PRO A 206 8.07 15.31 -10.10
C PRO A 206 8.24 13.79 -10.08
N ARG A 207 7.69 13.12 -11.09
CA ARG A 207 7.95 11.71 -11.44
C ARG A 207 9.39 11.59 -11.97
N ALA A 208 10.17 10.65 -11.45
CA ALA A 208 11.59 10.50 -11.77
C ALA A 208 11.86 9.87 -13.15
N ASP A 209 10.92 9.04 -13.64
CA ASP A 209 10.73 8.64 -15.03
C ASP A 209 9.40 7.86 -15.18
N PHE A 210 9.05 7.50 -16.41
CA PHE A 210 7.83 6.78 -16.77
C PHE A 210 7.58 5.46 -15.99
N HIS A 211 8.61 4.80 -15.47
CA HIS A 211 8.46 3.56 -14.69
C HIS A 211 8.30 3.80 -13.18
N GLU A 212 8.30 5.06 -12.72
CA GLU A 212 8.05 5.37 -11.32
C GLU A 212 6.56 5.57 -11.01
N ASP A 213 6.12 4.94 -9.92
CA ASP A 213 4.79 5.10 -9.36
C ASP A 213 4.79 5.16 -7.81
N VAL A 214 3.78 5.81 -7.20
CA VAL A 214 3.63 5.89 -5.74
C VAL A 214 2.97 4.62 -5.20
N CYS A 215 3.60 3.96 -4.22
CA CYS A 215 3.18 2.67 -3.69
C CYS A 215 2.65 2.72 -2.25
N ARG A 216 3.13 3.65 -1.41
CA ARG A 216 2.74 3.74 0.01
C ARG A 216 2.76 5.20 0.47
N ILE A 217 1.73 5.63 1.18
CA ILE A 217 1.75 6.85 1.99
C ILE A 217 1.63 6.48 3.47
N GLU A 218 2.40 7.17 4.31
CA GLU A 218 2.52 6.93 5.75
C GLU A 218 2.41 8.26 6.51
N PRO A 219 1.21 8.62 7.01
CA PRO A 219 1.05 9.79 7.85
C PRO A 219 1.68 9.57 9.24
N ILE A 220 2.51 10.52 9.66
CA ILE A 220 3.29 10.48 10.91
C ILE A 220 2.82 11.59 11.86
N GLY A 221 2.57 12.79 11.32
CA GLY A 221 2.17 13.96 12.08
C GLY A 221 3.32 14.76 12.69
N GLY A 222 3.17 15.19 13.93
CA GLY A 222 4.02 16.20 14.57
C GLY A 222 3.71 17.62 14.10
N SER A 223 4.37 18.62 14.69
CA SER A 223 4.13 20.05 14.39
C SER A 223 4.40 20.45 12.94
N ALA A 224 5.22 19.70 12.21
CA ALA A 224 5.47 19.90 10.78
C ALA A 224 4.45 19.19 9.86
N GLY A 225 3.56 18.35 10.41
CA GLY A 225 2.64 17.52 9.64
C GLY A 225 3.38 16.54 8.73
N TRP A 226 4.22 15.68 9.30
CA TRP A 226 5.05 14.75 8.55
C TRP A 226 4.23 13.65 7.88
N MET A 227 4.60 13.35 6.64
CA MET A 227 4.26 12.11 5.93
C MET A 227 5.53 11.52 5.32
N ALA A 228 5.63 10.19 5.29
CA ALA A 228 6.57 9.49 4.41
C ALA A 228 5.82 8.96 3.18
N VAL A 229 6.44 9.04 2.00
CA VAL A 229 5.91 8.48 0.75
C VAL A 229 6.94 7.55 0.13
N GLY A 230 6.54 6.31 -0.11
CA GLY A 230 7.31 5.34 -0.88
C GLY A 230 6.91 5.34 -2.35
N THR A 231 7.90 5.28 -3.23
CA THR A 231 7.70 4.98 -4.65
C THR A 231 8.20 3.58 -5.01
N LEU A 232 7.79 3.10 -6.18
CA LEU A 232 8.25 1.90 -6.86
C LEU A 232 8.85 2.30 -8.21
N ASN A 233 9.94 1.68 -8.63
CA ASN A 233 10.47 1.81 -9.99
C ASN A 233 11.17 0.51 -10.43
N SER A 234 10.84 0.01 -11.63
CA SER A 234 11.35 -1.27 -12.13
C SER A 234 12.77 -1.21 -12.74
N ARG A 235 13.40 -0.04 -12.78
CA ARG A 235 14.69 0.21 -13.46
C ARG A 235 15.67 1.11 -12.70
N LYS A 236 15.20 1.86 -11.71
CA LYS A 236 15.97 2.81 -10.89
C LYS A 236 15.71 2.58 -9.40
N PRO A 237 16.61 3.04 -8.51
CA PRO A 237 16.35 3.09 -7.07
C PRO A 237 14.99 3.72 -6.74
N CYS A 238 14.23 3.07 -5.86
CA CYS A 238 12.96 3.56 -5.34
C CYS A 238 13.20 4.74 -4.38
N ARG A 239 12.21 5.63 -4.20
CA ARG A 239 12.34 6.81 -3.33
C ARG A 239 11.58 6.64 -2.02
N ILE A 240 12.17 7.10 -0.93
CA ILE A 240 11.47 7.49 0.30
C ILE A 240 11.50 9.02 0.38
N LEU A 241 10.33 9.64 0.34
CA LEU A 241 10.15 11.10 0.38
C LEU A 241 9.57 11.50 1.74
N TRP A 242 10.29 12.34 2.47
CA TRP A 242 9.83 12.89 3.74
C TRP A 242 9.23 14.26 3.51
N VAL A 243 7.91 14.34 3.65
CA VAL A 243 7.09 15.52 3.32
C VAL A 243 6.63 16.21 4.59
N SER A 244 6.87 17.52 4.68
CA SER A 244 6.27 18.40 5.67
C SER A 244 5.06 19.08 5.03
N LEU A 245 3.86 18.74 5.48
CA LEU A 245 2.63 19.41 5.02
C LEU A 245 2.56 20.85 5.51
N ALA A 246 3.10 21.16 6.69
CA ALA A 246 3.09 22.52 7.24
C ALA A 246 4.02 23.48 6.46
N GLU A 247 5.15 23.00 5.95
CA GLU A 247 6.04 23.78 5.07
C GLU A 247 5.72 23.62 3.57
N GLN A 248 4.76 22.76 3.24
CA GLN A 248 4.37 22.35 1.88
C GLN A 248 5.55 21.87 1.01
N LYS A 249 6.48 21.09 1.61
CA LYS A 249 7.76 20.72 0.97
C LYS A 249 8.18 19.27 1.25
N ILE A 250 8.84 18.65 0.26
CA ILE A 250 9.77 17.54 0.53
C ILE A 250 10.97 18.13 1.28
N LYS A 251 11.22 17.64 2.49
CA LYS A 251 12.37 18.03 3.32
C LYS A 251 13.58 17.11 3.11
N ARG A 252 13.34 15.86 2.72
CA ARG A 252 14.36 14.85 2.41
C ARG A 252 13.86 13.86 1.37
N LEU A 253 14.75 13.46 0.47
CA LEU A 253 14.60 12.33 -0.44
C LEU A 253 15.73 11.35 -0.14
N HIS A 254 15.40 10.11 0.16
CA HIS A 254 16.34 8.99 0.23
C HIS A 254 16.10 8.03 -0.92
N LEU A 255 17.17 7.44 -1.46
CA LEU A 255 17.08 6.34 -2.42
C LEU A 255 17.27 5.02 -1.68
N ILE A 256 16.41 4.05 -1.98
CA ILE A 256 16.54 2.65 -1.59
C ILE A 256 16.66 1.78 -2.87
N PRO A 257 17.17 0.54 -2.79
CA PRO A 257 17.30 -0.33 -3.96
C PRO A 257 16.00 -0.53 -4.74
N SER A 258 16.11 -0.75 -6.06
CA SER A 258 14.98 -0.85 -7.00
C SER A 258 14.07 -2.07 -6.78
N ASP A 259 14.55 -3.07 -6.04
CA ASP A 259 13.75 -4.23 -5.64
C ASP A 259 12.90 -3.97 -4.39
N GLN A 260 13.09 -2.85 -3.69
CA GLN A 260 12.46 -2.57 -2.38
C GLN A 260 11.31 -1.56 -2.47
N ARG A 261 10.24 -1.77 -1.68
CA ARG A 261 9.15 -0.80 -1.50
C ARG A 261 8.76 -0.61 -0.03
N LEU A 262 8.37 0.61 0.34
CA LEU A 262 7.89 0.94 1.69
C LEU A 262 6.60 0.20 2.03
N VAL A 263 6.51 -0.41 3.21
CA VAL A 263 5.30 -1.10 3.68
C VAL A 263 4.82 -0.65 5.07
N SER A 264 5.66 -0.06 5.91
CA SER A 264 5.28 0.49 7.23
C SER A 264 6.32 1.47 7.75
N VAL A 265 5.90 2.43 8.59
CA VAL A 265 6.77 3.34 9.36
C VAL A 265 6.46 3.21 10.86
N HIS A 266 7.50 3.33 11.67
CA HIS A 266 7.41 3.47 13.13
C HIS A 266 8.22 4.69 13.58
N ALA A 267 7.57 5.85 13.55
CA ALA A 267 8.18 7.14 13.82
C ALA A 267 8.89 7.26 15.20
N PRO A 268 8.39 6.68 16.32
CA PRO A 268 9.06 6.79 17.62
C PRO A 268 10.49 6.22 17.65
N SER A 269 10.77 5.18 16.88
CA SER A 269 12.11 4.59 16.74
C SER A 269 12.84 5.03 15.47
N ARG A 270 12.26 5.94 14.67
CA ARG A 270 12.79 6.40 13.38
C ARG A 270 13.05 5.25 12.40
N GLN A 271 12.21 4.22 12.47
CA GLN A 271 12.34 3.03 11.63
C GLN A 271 11.31 3.01 10.50
N PHE A 272 11.69 2.39 9.39
CA PHE A 272 10.75 2.02 8.33
C PHE A 272 11.04 0.62 7.80
N LEU A 273 10.00 -0.05 7.30
CA LEU A 273 10.05 -1.41 6.81
C LEU A 273 9.87 -1.40 5.30
N THR A 274 10.71 -2.15 4.59
CA THR A 274 10.51 -2.45 3.16
C THR A 274 10.28 -3.93 2.94
N LEU A 275 9.55 -4.24 1.86
CA LEU A 275 9.38 -5.57 1.28
C LEU A 275 10.00 -5.56 -0.12
N ASN A 276 10.60 -6.67 -0.55
CA ASN A 276 11.11 -6.80 -1.91
C ASN A 276 10.01 -7.12 -2.95
N ASN A 277 10.33 -6.99 -4.24
CA ASN A 277 9.40 -7.26 -5.35
C ASN A 277 9.06 -8.76 -5.56
N ASP A 278 9.81 -9.71 -4.98
CA ASP A 278 9.42 -11.13 -4.94
C ASP A 278 8.51 -11.46 -3.74
N ASP A 279 8.16 -10.45 -2.94
CA ASP A 279 7.31 -10.54 -1.75
C ASP A 279 7.76 -11.63 -0.76
N ASN A 280 9.06 -11.67 -0.44
CA ASN A 280 9.64 -12.72 0.42
C ASN A 280 10.79 -12.27 1.35
N ARG A 281 11.30 -11.03 1.20
CA ARG A 281 12.36 -10.45 2.03
C ARG A 281 11.89 -9.13 2.63
N LEU A 282 11.89 -9.08 3.95
CA LEU A 282 11.67 -7.86 4.72
C LEU A 282 13.01 -7.22 5.09
N THR A 283 13.09 -5.89 5.03
CA THR A 283 14.25 -5.12 5.47
C THR A 283 13.81 -4.01 6.41
N LEU A 284 14.36 -4.01 7.62
CA LEU A 284 14.17 -2.96 8.62
C LEU A 284 15.29 -1.92 8.47
N TRP A 285 14.91 -0.65 8.30
CA TRP A 285 15.79 0.49 8.14
C TRP A 285 15.61 1.49 9.28
N GLU A 286 16.65 2.28 9.54
CA GLU A 286 16.62 3.45 10.42
C GLU A 286 16.92 4.71 9.61
N ALA A 287 15.99 5.67 9.61
CA ALA A 287 16.13 6.99 8.99
C ALA A 287 15.09 7.99 9.50
N ASP A 288 15.45 9.26 9.51
CA ASP A 288 14.56 10.41 9.65
C ASP A 288 14.91 11.51 8.61
N PRO A 289 14.14 12.62 8.50
CA PRO A 289 14.40 13.67 7.51
C PRO A 289 15.79 14.33 7.60
N ASN A 290 16.48 14.22 8.72
CA ASN A 290 17.84 14.73 8.92
C ASN A 290 18.91 13.70 8.51
N SER A 291 18.57 12.41 8.47
CA SER A 291 19.49 11.34 8.06
C SER A 291 20.02 11.59 6.64
N VAL A 292 21.31 11.31 6.45
CA VAL A 292 22.01 11.48 5.17
C VAL A 292 21.62 10.39 4.17
N VAL A 293 21.59 9.14 4.65
CA VAL A 293 21.19 7.92 3.93
C VAL A 293 20.53 6.97 4.94
N PRO A 294 19.55 6.15 4.56
CA PRO A 294 18.99 5.12 5.44
C PRO A 294 20.03 4.08 5.86
N VAL A 295 19.98 3.65 7.12
CA VAL A 295 20.83 2.58 7.65
C VAL A 295 20.04 1.29 7.71
N GLY A 296 20.45 0.27 6.95
CA GLY A 296 19.85 -1.06 7.01
C GLY A 296 20.19 -1.74 8.34
N LYS A 297 19.19 -2.02 9.18
CA LYS A 297 19.36 -2.63 10.51
C LYS A 297 19.37 -4.16 10.43
N LYS A 298 18.43 -4.73 9.70
CA LYS A 298 18.25 -6.18 9.49
C LYS A 298 17.58 -6.43 8.14
N SER A 299 18.02 -7.45 7.41
CA SER A 299 17.30 -8.02 6.26
C SER A 299 17.10 -9.51 6.51
N TRP A 300 15.89 -10.02 6.25
CA TRP A 300 15.59 -11.45 6.40
C TRP A 300 14.57 -11.96 5.39
N ILE A 301 14.72 -13.22 5.01
CA ILE A 301 13.72 -13.94 4.21
C ILE A 301 12.61 -14.42 5.13
N SER A 302 11.35 -14.19 4.74
CA SER A 302 10.16 -14.62 5.47
C SER A 302 9.02 -14.99 4.50
N SER A 303 8.88 -16.28 4.24
CA SER A 303 7.78 -16.84 3.42
C SER A 303 7.46 -18.27 3.87
N ALA A 304 6.19 -18.60 4.07
CA ALA A 304 5.76 -19.98 4.32
C ALA A 304 5.82 -20.87 3.06
N THR A 305 5.57 -20.28 1.88
CA THR A 305 5.56 -20.96 0.58
C THR A 305 6.11 -20.06 -0.54
N ASN A 306 6.67 -20.67 -1.59
CA ASN A 306 7.12 -19.95 -2.77
C ASN A 306 5.93 -19.38 -3.57
N ARG A 307 6.03 -18.10 -3.95
CA ARG A 307 5.05 -17.27 -4.66
C ARG A 307 3.79 -16.94 -3.85
N TRP A 308 3.72 -15.70 -3.39
CA TRP A 308 2.46 -15.10 -2.96
C TRP A 308 1.64 -14.74 -4.21
N GLY A 309 0.34 -15.03 -4.22
CA GLY A 309 -0.58 -14.30 -5.08
C GLY A 309 -0.83 -12.94 -4.43
N GLY A 310 -0.45 -11.84 -5.11
CA GLY A 310 -0.30 -10.49 -4.53
C GLY A 310 -1.57 -9.75 -4.05
N TRP A 311 -2.57 -10.47 -3.56
CA TRP A 311 -3.87 -9.97 -3.12
C TRP A 311 -3.92 -9.52 -1.65
N ASP A 312 -2.91 -9.89 -0.85
CA ASP A 312 -3.01 -9.99 0.62
C ASP A 312 -1.73 -9.50 1.36
N ILE A 313 -1.08 -8.44 0.87
CA ILE A 313 0.25 -8.01 1.37
C ILE A 313 0.09 -7.02 2.52
N TRP A 314 0.32 -7.50 3.75
CA TRP A 314 0.23 -6.72 4.98
C TRP A 314 1.42 -6.99 5.91
N ALA A 315 2.15 -5.95 6.29
CA ALA A 315 3.31 -5.99 7.17
C ALA A 315 3.45 -4.67 7.93
N GLU A 316 3.55 -4.72 9.25
CA GLU A 316 3.62 -3.54 10.11
C GLU A 316 4.73 -3.69 11.17
N ILE A 317 5.46 -2.59 11.41
CA ILE A 317 6.25 -2.45 12.64
C ILE A 317 5.27 -2.11 13.77
N VAL A 318 5.09 -3.03 14.71
CA VAL A 318 4.16 -2.88 15.84
C VAL A 318 4.87 -2.40 17.11
N THR A 319 6.15 -2.75 17.29
CA THR A 319 7.06 -2.12 18.27
C THR A 319 8.47 -2.01 17.65
N PRO A 320 9.42 -1.27 18.24
CA PRO A 320 10.78 -1.08 17.69
C PRO A 320 11.59 -2.36 17.41
N ASN A 321 11.18 -3.51 17.98
CA ASN A 321 11.78 -4.82 17.76
C ASN A 321 10.74 -5.91 17.38
N ARG A 322 9.53 -5.52 16.96
CA ARG A 322 8.45 -6.43 16.56
C ARG A 322 7.93 -6.07 15.17
N VAL A 323 8.17 -6.95 14.21
CA VAL A 323 7.62 -6.84 12.85
C VAL A 323 6.60 -7.97 12.65
N LEU A 324 5.33 -7.59 12.59
CA LEU A 324 4.21 -8.50 12.36
C LEU A 324 3.82 -8.43 10.88
N HIS A 325 3.64 -9.58 10.22
CA HIS A 325 3.14 -9.61 8.85
C HIS A 325 2.33 -10.87 8.54
N ARG A 326 1.55 -10.80 7.45
CA ARG A 326 0.88 -11.97 6.86
C ARG A 326 1.95 -12.85 6.20
N TRP A 327 2.08 -14.07 6.70
CA TRP A 327 3.15 -15.03 6.38
C TRP A 327 2.68 -16.15 5.44
N GLY A 328 1.39 -16.44 5.47
CA GLY A 328 0.71 -17.45 4.67
C GLY A 328 -0.79 -17.16 4.54
N ARG A 329 -1.54 -18.08 3.95
CA ARG A 329 -3.00 -17.94 3.80
C ARG A 329 -3.66 -17.93 5.18
N ALA A 330 -4.19 -16.77 5.58
CA ALA A 330 -4.75 -16.54 6.92
C ALA A 330 -3.78 -16.78 8.09
N GLN A 331 -2.46 -16.76 7.84
CA GLN A 331 -1.43 -16.95 8.86
C GLN A 331 -0.60 -15.68 9.01
N TYR A 332 -0.35 -15.26 10.26
CA TYR A 332 0.45 -14.09 10.59
C TYR A 332 1.58 -14.48 11.52
N ILE A 333 2.78 -13.94 11.28
CA ILE A 333 3.97 -14.19 12.10
C ILE A 333 4.53 -12.85 12.59
N CYS A 334 4.96 -12.82 13.85
CA CYS A 334 5.72 -11.71 14.41
C CYS A 334 7.17 -12.14 14.60
N TRP A 335 8.09 -11.31 14.11
CA TRP A 335 9.53 -11.49 14.27
C TRP A 335 10.06 -10.60 15.39
N ASP A 336 10.85 -11.20 16.29
CA ASP A 336 11.80 -10.45 17.11
C ASP A 336 13.01 -10.11 16.23
N THR A 337 13.18 -8.84 15.88
CA THR A 337 14.24 -8.41 14.96
C THR A 337 15.62 -8.34 15.61
N GLU A 338 15.68 -8.30 16.95
CA GLU A 338 16.96 -8.33 17.69
C GLU A 338 17.38 -9.77 18.01
N ALA A 339 16.45 -10.60 18.48
CA ALA A 339 16.69 -12.02 18.72
C ALA A 339 16.63 -12.90 17.44
N GLN A 340 16.35 -12.29 16.28
CA GLN A 340 16.34 -12.91 14.94
C GLN A 340 15.53 -14.21 14.85
N ARG A 341 14.35 -14.21 15.48
CA ARG A 341 13.49 -15.39 15.60
C ARG A 341 12.01 -15.04 15.67
N GLU A 342 11.18 -16.05 15.47
CA GLU A 342 9.75 -15.96 15.73
C GLU A 342 9.50 -15.57 17.19
N ALA A 343 8.68 -14.54 17.38
CA ALA A 343 8.18 -14.08 18.67
C ALA A 343 6.82 -14.73 18.99
N TYR A 344 5.93 -14.78 18.00
CA TYR A 344 4.65 -15.49 18.02
C TYR A 344 4.12 -15.69 16.59
N ARG A 345 3.18 -16.62 16.41
CA ARG A 345 2.41 -16.85 15.19
C ARG A 345 0.95 -17.11 15.56
N PHE A 346 0.01 -16.63 14.74
CA PHE A 346 -1.40 -16.99 14.85
C PHE A 346 -2.04 -17.21 13.47
N GLU A 347 -3.12 -17.98 13.45
CA GLU A 347 -4.01 -18.12 12.29
C GLU A 347 -5.25 -17.24 12.49
N GLN A 348 -5.93 -16.90 11.41
CA GLN A 348 -7.18 -16.13 11.36
C GLN A 348 -8.32 -17.02 10.85
N GLU A 349 -9.36 -17.20 11.65
CA GLU A 349 -10.51 -18.07 11.38
C GLU A 349 -11.52 -17.35 10.48
N SER A 350 -11.07 -16.95 9.28
CA SER A 350 -11.95 -16.33 8.28
C SER A 350 -11.84 -16.88 6.86
N PHE A 351 -12.98 -17.12 6.25
CA PHE A 351 -13.11 -17.41 4.83
C PHE A 351 -12.70 -16.22 3.96
N PHE A 352 -13.09 -15.00 4.34
CA PHE A 352 -12.79 -13.78 3.59
C PHE A 352 -11.42 -13.18 3.95
N ARG A 353 -10.92 -13.41 5.17
CA ARG A 353 -9.57 -13.03 5.63
C ARG A 353 -9.33 -11.51 5.62
N GLY A 354 -10.27 -10.75 6.18
CA GLY A 354 -10.20 -9.30 6.31
C GLY A 354 -8.88 -8.81 6.92
N GLU A 355 -8.44 -7.61 6.51
CA GLU A 355 -7.19 -7.01 6.99
C GLU A 355 -7.27 -6.80 8.52
N PRO A 356 -6.24 -7.19 9.31
CA PRO A 356 -6.21 -6.92 10.73
C PRO A 356 -6.02 -5.42 11.00
N THR A 357 -6.82 -4.86 11.91
CA THR A 357 -6.73 -3.45 12.31
C THR A 357 -5.85 -3.35 13.56
N LEU A 358 -4.81 -2.51 13.51
CA LEU A 358 -4.05 -2.12 14.70
C LEU A 358 -4.81 -1.01 15.46
N SER A 359 -4.70 -0.99 16.79
CA SER A 359 -5.11 0.18 17.57
C SER A 359 -4.26 1.40 17.21
N PRO A 360 -4.78 2.64 17.40
CA PRO A 360 -4.05 3.84 17.01
C PRO A 360 -2.71 4.07 17.73
N GLY A 361 -2.51 3.53 18.95
CA GLY A 361 -1.21 3.46 19.63
C GLY A 361 -0.34 2.25 19.25
N LYS A 362 -0.81 1.39 18.34
CA LYS A 362 -0.25 0.08 17.92
C LYS A 362 -0.14 -0.99 19.03
N ARG A 363 -0.73 -0.80 20.22
CA ARG A 363 -0.68 -1.80 21.31
C ARG A 363 -1.49 -3.07 21.05
N TYR A 364 -2.55 -2.98 20.27
CA TYR A 364 -3.48 -4.09 20.00
C TYR A 364 -3.58 -4.43 18.51
N ILE A 365 -3.88 -5.70 18.24
CA ILE A 365 -4.27 -6.23 16.94
C ILE A 365 -5.71 -6.72 17.07
N VAL A 366 -6.60 -6.25 16.19
CA VAL A 366 -7.98 -6.73 16.11
C VAL A 366 -8.16 -7.56 14.84
N LEU A 367 -8.54 -8.83 15.03
CA LEU A 367 -8.74 -9.81 13.97
C LEU A 367 -10.24 -9.97 13.69
N PRO A 368 -10.74 -9.60 12.50
CA PRO A 368 -12.08 -9.97 12.06
C PRO A 368 -12.11 -11.45 11.66
N GLU A 369 -13.03 -12.22 12.25
CA GLU A 369 -13.21 -13.65 11.99
C GLU A 369 -14.68 -14.00 11.72
N ASP A 370 -14.95 -15.20 11.18
CA ASP A 370 -16.28 -15.55 10.66
C ASP A 370 -17.35 -15.78 11.77
N LYS A 371 -16.95 -15.74 13.05
CA LYS A 371 -17.82 -15.96 14.23
C LYS A 371 -17.50 -15.08 15.44
N ARG A 372 -16.35 -14.38 15.42
CA ARG A 372 -15.80 -13.67 16.57
C ARG A 372 -14.85 -12.56 16.13
N ILE A 373 -14.59 -11.62 17.04
CA ILE A 373 -13.47 -10.68 16.94
C ILE A 373 -12.47 -11.04 18.02
N ARG A 374 -11.23 -11.36 17.64
CA ARG A 374 -10.13 -11.52 18.61
C ARG A 374 -9.33 -10.23 18.73
N VAL A 375 -9.09 -9.80 19.96
CA VAL A 375 -8.18 -8.70 20.29
C VAL A 375 -6.93 -9.28 20.93
N LEU A 376 -5.76 -8.98 20.36
CA LEU A 376 -4.45 -9.48 20.81
C LEU A 376 -3.54 -8.33 21.23
N ASP A 377 -2.68 -8.55 22.22
CA ASP A 377 -1.54 -7.68 22.50
C ASP A 377 -0.49 -7.79 21.38
N SER A 378 -0.07 -6.66 20.81
CA SER A 378 0.81 -6.65 19.62
C SER A 378 2.28 -6.99 19.93
N SER A 379 2.70 -6.89 21.19
CA SER A 379 4.08 -7.18 21.60
C SER A 379 4.34 -8.66 21.84
N SER A 380 3.29 -9.39 22.28
CA SER A 380 3.35 -10.77 22.78
C SER A 380 2.47 -11.77 22.03
N GLY A 381 1.46 -11.31 21.29
CA GLY A 381 0.49 -12.17 20.59
C GLY A 381 -0.57 -12.80 21.51
N ASN A 382 -0.56 -12.48 22.80
CA ASN A 382 -1.56 -12.96 23.75
C ASN A 382 -2.95 -12.42 23.38
N THR A 383 -3.95 -13.30 23.30
CA THR A 383 -5.35 -12.88 23.13
C THR A 383 -5.89 -12.31 24.44
N LEU A 384 -6.42 -11.09 24.38
CA LEU A 384 -6.96 -10.34 25.52
C LEU A 384 -8.49 -10.44 25.58
N ALA A 385 -9.16 -10.51 24.43
CA ALA A 385 -10.60 -10.68 24.31
C ALA A 385 -10.98 -11.46 23.06
N SER A 386 -12.14 -12.12 23.11
CA SER A 386 -12.74 -12.89 22.01
C SER A 386 -14.24 -12.62 21.96
N LEU A 387 -14.60 -11.47 21.38
CA LEU A 387 -15.96 -10.95 21.32
C LEU A 387 -16.81 -11.77 20.32
N PRO A 388 -18.09 -12.04 20.58
CA PRO A 388 -18.98 -12.62 19.57
C PRO A 388 -19.21 -11.66 18.39
N VAL A 389 -19.45 -12.21 17.20
CA VAL A 389 -19.98 -11.44 16.07
C VAL A 389 -21.45 -11.79 15.85
N GLU A 390 -22.31 -10.79 15.94
CA GLU A 390 -23.75 -10.91 15.71
C GLU A 390 -24.09 -10.70 14.22
N GLY A 391 -25.17 -11.31 13.73
CA GLY A 391 -25.60 -11.15 12.34
C GLY A 391 -24.77 -11.91 11.27
N GLY A 392 -23.60 -12.47 11.62
CA GLY A 392 -22.84 -13.37 10.74
C GLY A 392 -21.32 -13.24 10.85
N SER A 393 -20.64 -13.24 9.71
CA SER A 393 -19.19 -12.98 9.62
C SER A 393 -18.90 -11.48 9.76
N ALA A 394 -17.77 -11.15 10.39
CA ALA A 394 -17.27 -9.78 10.38
C ALA A 394 -16.77 -9.41 8.97
N ALA A 395 -17.32 -8.32 8.42
CA ALA A 395 -16.90 -7.72 7.16
C ALA A 395 -15.67 -6.84 7.36
N GLY A 396 -15.68 -6.02 8.42
CA GLY A 396 -14.60 -5.07 8.72
C GLY A 396 -14.64 -4.60 10.18
N VAL A 397 -13.50 -4.09 10.65
CA VAL A 397 -13.33 -3.57 12.02
C VAL A 397 -12.55 -2.25 12.02
N GLY A 398 -12.98 -1.31 12.86
CA GLY A 398 -12.39 0.02 12.97
C GLY A 398 -12.34 0.51 14.41
N ILE A 399 -11.23 1.12 14.81
CA ILE A 399 -11.03 1.65 16.18
C ILE A 399 -11.06 3.18 16.15
N SER A 400 -11.76 3.80 17.11
CA SER A 400 -11.86 5.26 17.23
C SER A 400 -10.49 5.91 17.45
N ARG A 401 -10.37 7.19 17.09
CA ARG A 401 -9.12 7.94 17.17
C ARG A 401 -8.48 7.93 18.57
N ASP A 402 -9.30 7.97 19.60
CA ASP A 402 -8.92 7.96 21.01
C ASP A 402 -8.78 6.54 21.60
N GLY A 403 -9.00 5.50 20.79
CA GLY A 403 -8.85 4.11 21.17
C GLY A 403 -9.97 3.55 22.05
N ARG A 404 -11.07 4.28 22.28
CA ARG A 404 -12.18 3.83 23.14
C ARG A 404 -13.19 2.93 22.46
N HIS A 405 -13.47 3.11 21.18
CA HIS A 405 -14.59 2.42 20.52
C HIS A 405 -14.11 1.51 19.39
N LEU A 406 -14.62 0.27 19.39
CA LEU A 406 -14.39 -0.73 18.35
C LEU A 406 -15.69 -0.93 17.57
N ALA A 407 -15.73 -0.42 16.35
CA ALA A 407 -16.76 -0.70 15.37
C ALA A 407 -16.51 -2.07 14.71
N VAL A 408 -17.56 -2.88 14.64
CA VAL A 408 -17.59 -4.21 14.00
C VAL A 408 -18.74 -4.22 13.00
N LEU A 409 -18.42 -4.16 11.71
CA LEU A 409 -19.40 -4.20 10.63
C LEU A 409 -19.60 -5.63 10.13
N THR A 410 -20.85 -6.03 9.89
CA THR A 410 -21.22 -7.33 9.32
C THR A 410 -22.04 -7.14 8.03
N ARG A 411 -22.86 -8.12 7.63
CA ARG A 411 -23.69 -8.01 6.42
C ARG A 411 -24.85 -7.02 6.56
N SER A 412 -25.38 -6.83 7.77
CA SER A 412 -26.58 -6.03 8.04
C SER A 412 -26.54 -5.25 9.36
N GLN A 413 -25.57 -5.53 10.23
CA GLN A 413 -25.47 -4.90 11.55
C GLN A 413 -24.10 -4.24 11.73
N LEU A 414 -24.09 -3.20 12.55
CA LEU A 414 -22.89 -2.56 13.07
C LEU A 414 -22.96 -2.59 14.60
N ALA A 415 -21.97 -3.22 15.23
CA ALA A 415 -21.82 -3.27 16.68
C ALA A 415 -20.65 -2.38 17.11
N VAL A 416 -20.87 -1.51 18.10
CA VAL A 416 -19.84 -0.64 18.68
C VAL A 416 -19.59 -1.04 20.13
N TRP A 417 -18.42 -1.62 20.37
CA TRP A 417 -17.92 -2.02 21.69
C TRP A 417 -17.08 -0.90 22.31
N THR A 418 -16.96 -0.87 23.64
CA THR A 418 -16.16 0.13 24.37
C THR A 418 -15.00 -0.54 25.12
N PHE A 419 -13.76 -0.15 24.80
CA PHE A 419 -12.55 -0.55 25.51
C PHE A 419 -12.55 0.00 26.94
N GLY A 420 -12.23 -0.86 27.91
CA GLY A 420 -12.30 -0.54 29.34
C GLY A 420 -13.71 -0.66 29.95
N SER A 421 -14.66 -1.32 29.26
CA SER A 421 -16.05 -1.50 29.71
C SER A 421 -16.52 -2.96 29.58
N ASP A 422 -17.39 -3.38 30.50
CA ASP A 422 -18.16 -4.63 30.44
C ASP A 422 -19.58 -4.45 29.86
N GLU A 423 -19.97 -3.22 29.52
CA GLU A 423 -21.24 -2.91 28.84
C GLU A 423 -21.41 -3.69 27.52
N GLU A 424 -22.65 -4.05 27.21
CA GLU A 424 -23.00 -4.61 25.90
C GLU A 424 -22.72 -3.62 24.74
N PRO A 425 -22.39 -4.12 23.54
CA PRO A 425 -22.18 -3.26 22.39
C PRO A 425 -23.44 -2.50 22.00
N ARG A 426 -23.27 -1.25 21.59
CA ARG A 426 -24.34 -0.48 20.92
C ARG A 426 -24.54 -1.05 19.53
N ARG A 427 -25.80 -1.29 19.15
CA ARG A 427 -26.17 -1.97 17.91
C ARG A 427 -26.92 -0.99 17.01
N TYR A 428 -26.51 -0.93 15.75
CA TYR A 428 -27.06 -0.03 14.73
C TYR A 428 -27.40 -0.84 13.48
N ARG A 429 -28.49 -0.52 12.79
CA ARG A 429 -28.81 -1.14 11.49
C ARG A 429 -27.85 -0.63 10.44
N ALA A 430 -27.35 -1.52 9.59
CA ALA A 430 -26.26 -1.24 8.67
C ALA A 430 -26.51 -1.81 7.26
N ASP A 431 -27.74 -2.22 6.92
CA ASP A 431 -28.09 -2.88 5.65
C ASP A 431 -27.70 -2.11 4.38
N SER A 432 -27.48 -0.80 4.50
CA SER A 432 -27.05 0.12 3.43
C SER A 432 -25.52 0.22 3.25
N ILE A 433 -24.73 -0.26 4.21
CA ILE A 433 -23.25 -0.28 4.18
C ILE A 433 -22.64 -1.66 4.41
N GLY A 434 -23.44 -2.60 4.93
CA GLY A 434 -23.05 -3.95 5.26
C GLY A 434 -22.81 -4.81 4.01
N THR A 435 -21.92 -5.78 4.14
CA THR A 435 -21.46 -6.58 3.01
C THR A 435 -21.03 -7.97 3.48
N PRO A 436 -21.19 -9.02 2.66
CA PRO A 436 -20.60 -10.34 2.95
C PRO A 436 -19.09 -10.39 2.67
N PHE A 437 -18.49 -9.33 2.11
CA PHE A 437 -17.07 -9.27 1.75
C PHE A 437 -16.25 -8.46 2.76
N THR A 438 -14.93 -8.40 2.58
CA THR A 438 -14.03 -7.57 3.39
C THR A 438 -14.29 -6.08 3.15
N ALA A 439 -14.51 -5.29 4.20
CA ALA A 439 -14.69 -3.84 4.16
C ALA A 439 -13.67 -3.10 5.04
N ARG A 440 -13.28 -1.89 4.64
CA ARG A 440 -12.57 -0.94 5.52
C ARG A 440 -13.57 -0.14 6.34
N VAL A 441 -13.31 0.00 7.64
CA VAL A 441 -14.11 0.78 8.59
C VAL A 441 -13.17 1.79 9.26
N GLU A 442 -13.23 3.06 8.86
CA GLU A 442 -12.32 4.12 9.35
C GLU A 442 -13.16 5.20 10.07
N TRP A 443 -12.97 5.39 11.38
CA TRP A 443 -13.67 6.43 12.17
C TRP A 443 -13.21 7.84 11.79
N ILE A 444 -14.15 8.78 11.70
CA ILE A 444 -13.90 10.19 11.31
C ILE A 444 -13.99 11.13 12.51
N ASP A 445 -15.04 10.97 13.31
CA ASP A 445 -15.26 11.58 14.62
C ASP A 445 -16.05 10.59 15.50
N ASP A 446 -16.66 11.05 16.59
CA ASP A 446 -17.25 10.16 17.60
C ASP A 446 -18.60 9.54 17.18
N SER A 447 -19.19 9.96 16.05
CA SER A 447 -20.41 9.37 15.50
C SER A 447 -20.36 9.02 14.01
N SER A 448 -19.36 9.49 13.25
CA SER A 448 -19.24 9.19 11.82
C SER A 448 -18.17 8.13 11.49
N LEU A 449 -18.58 7.12 10.73
CA LEU A 449 -17.73 6.10 10.12
C LEU A 449 -17.61 6.33 8.61
N LEU A 450 -16.42 6.10 8.05
CA LEU A 450 -16.18 6.06 6.61
C LEU A 450 -15.94 4.61 6.17
N ILE A 451 -16.87 4.08 5.38
CA ILE A 451 -16.85 2.70 4.88
C ILE A 451 -16.24 2.66 3.47
N ASP A 452 -15.24 1.79 3.29
CA ASP A 452 -14.46 1.61 2.04
C ASP A 452 -13.93 2.91 1.40
N ARG A 453 -13.71 3.95 2.22
CA ARG A 453 -13.34 5.32 1.79
C ARG A 453 -14.34 5.96 0.82
N LYS A 454 -15.55 5.43 0.77
CA LYS A 454 -16.63 5.83 -0.13
C LYS A 454 -17.84 6.39 0.64
N THR A 455 -18.32 5.71 1.68
CA THR A 455 -19.62 6.06 2.28
C THR A 455 -19.45 6.57 3.70
N LEU A 456 -19.86 7.82 3.97
CA LEU A 456 -20.01 8.34 5.32
C LEU A 456 -21.32 7.81 5.92
N PHE A 457 -21.23 7.05 7.00
CA PHE A 457 -22.37 6.55 7.77
C PHE A 457 -22.32 7.18 9.17
N ASP A 458 -23.45 7.67 9.68
CA ASP A 458 -23.54 8.27 11.01
C ASP A 458 -24.40 7.43 11.97
N LEU A 459 -23.89 7.26 13.19
CA LEU A 459 -24.48 6.44 14.24
C LEU A 459 -25.75 7.05 14.86
N ASN A 460 -25.96 8.37 14.79
CA ASN A 460 -27.15 9.01 15.36
C ASN A 460 -28.36 8.86 14.42
N HIS A 461 -28.11 8.81 13.11
CA HIS A 461 -29.14 8.69 12.07
C HIS A 461 -29.32 7.24 11.57
N GLU A 462 -28.38 6.32 11.85
CA GLU A 462 -28.33 4.94 11.33
C GLU A 462 -28.32 4.82 9.79
N LEU A 463 -27.71 5.78 9.09
CA LEU A 463 -27.75 5.84 7.63
C LEU A 463 -26.54 6.52 6.96
N PRO A 464 -26.31 6.23 5.67
CA PRO A 464 -25.39 6.98 4.82
C PRO A 464 -25.80 8.44 4.73
N LEU A 465 -24.91 9.35 5.12
CA LEU A 465 -25.09 10.80 4.94
C LEU A 465 -24.51 11.29 3.62
N TRP A 466 -23.33 10.77 3.23
CA TRP A 466 -22.52 11.35 2.16
C TRP A 466 -21.68 10.31 1.43
N SER A 467 -21.43 10.53 0.13
CA SER A 467 -20.51 9.70 -0.67
C SER A 467 -19.23 10.46 -1.03
N TYR A 468 -18.11 9.75 -1.19
CA TYR A 468 -16.84 10.29 -1.68
C TYR A 468 -16.43 9.57 -2.97
N GLU A 469 -16.17 10.34 -4.02
CA GLU A 469 -15.90 9.80 -5.35
C GLU A 469 -14.49 10.22 -5.82
N PRO A 470 -13.49 9.31 -5.78
CA PRO A 470 -12.14 9.63 -6.25
C PRO A 470 -12.09 9.72 -7.78
N LYS A 471 -11.88 10.95 -8.27
CA LYS A 471 -11.92 11.33 -9.69
C LYS A 471 -11.03 10.42 -10.54
N THR A 472 -11.65 9.74 -11.51
CA THR A 472 -11.04 8.68 -12.32
C THR A 472 -9.78 9.17 -13.05
N PHE A 473 -8.73 8.35 -13.03
CA PHE A 473 -7.40 8.62 -13.59
C PHE A 473 -6.61 9.78 -12.96
N GLU A 474 -7.19 10.54 -12.03
CA GLU A 474 -6.49 11.61 -11.30
C GLU A 474 -6.10 11.14 -9.89
N VAL A 475 -7.08 10.73 -9.07
CA VAL A 475 -6.81 10.21 -7.72
C VAL A 475 -6.29 8.77 -7.81
N LYS A 476 -5.11 8.53 -7.20
CA LYS A 476 -4.56 7.18 -7.09
C LYS A 476 -5.44 6.33 -6.17
N ARG A 477 -5.75 5.11 -6.60
CA ARG A 477 -6.50 4.12 -5.82
C ARG A 477 -5.56 2.99 -5.42
N ASP A 478 -5.85 2.36 -4.27
CA ASP A 478 -5.11 1.21 -3.77
C ASP A 478 -5.19 0.04 -4.76
N SER A 479 -4.09 -0.70 -4.86
CA SER A 479 -3.88 -1.80 -5.81
C SER A 479 -3.02 -2.89 -5.15
N PHE A 480 -2.62 -3.93 -5.91
CA PHE A 480 -1.86 -5.07 -5.39
C PHE A 480 -0.61 -4.63 -4.59
N GLY A 481 -0.65 -4.80 -3.27
CA GLY A 481 0.42 -4.43 -2.36
C GLY A 481 0.70 -2.92 -2.24
N THR A 482 -0.24 -2.04 -2.58
CA THR A 482 -0.12 -0.59 -2.40
C THR A 482 -1.17 -0.04 -1.44
N ARG A 483 -0.81 1.03 -0.71
CA ARG A 483 -1.72 1.82 0.15
C ARG A 483 -1.45 3.30 -0.09
N THR A 484 -2.17 3.83 -1.06
CA THR A 484 -2.10 5.17 -1.64
C THR A 484 -3.11 6.14 -1.04
N GLN A 485 -4.06 5.62 -0.26
CA GLN A 485 -5.00 6.38 0.55
C GLN A 485 -5.01 5.83 1.99
N THR A 486 -5.31 6.66 2.98
CA THR A 486 -5.65 6.24 4.35
C THR A 486 -6.39 7.35 5.09
N VAL A 487 -7.28 7.01 6.02
CA VAL A 487 -7.69 7.96 7.05
C VAL A 487 -6.58 8.08 8.09
N PHE A 488 -6.36 9.29 8.61
CA PHE A 488 -5.51 9.56 9.77
C PHE A 488 -6.09 10.76 10.52
N ASN A 489 -6.55 10.54 11.75
CA ASN A 489 -7.43 11.47 12.46
C ASN A 489 -8.72 11.70 11.65
N ASN A 490 -9.32 12.87 11.78
CA ASN A 490 -10.41 13.36 10.94
C ASN A 490 -9.94 13.76 9.50
N LYS A 491 -8.88 13.16 8.93
CA LYS A 491 -8.38 13.53 7.59
C LYS A 491 -8.23 12.34 6.65
N LEU A 492 -8.63 12.54 5.40
CA LEU A 492 -8.26 11.67 4.29
C LEU A 492 -6.87 12.07 3.80
N CYS A 493 -5.89 11.19 4.01
CA CYS A 493 -4.59 11.26 3.36
C CYS A 493 -4.66 10.51 2.03
N TYR A 494 -4.20 11.12 0.93
CA TYR A 494 -4.21 10.50 -0.39
C TYR A 494 -3.12 11.03 -1.32
N THR A 495 -2.96 10.37 -2.47
CA THR A 495 -2.08 10.84 -3.55
C THR A 495 -2.81 10.91 -4.90
N VAL A 496 -2.29 11.73 -5.81
CA VAL A 496 -2.90 12.12 -7.08
C VAL A 496 -1.83 12.11 -8.16
N GLU A 497 -2.08 11.50 -9.33
CA GLU A 497 -1.23 11.65 -10.52
C GLU A 497 -1.68 12.87 -11.33
N PHE A 498 -0.73 13.66 -11.83
CA PHE A 498 -0.98 14.69 -12.83
C PHE A 498 0.01 14.59 -14.00
N ARG A 499 -0.43 15.03 -15.18
CA ARG A 499 0.36 15.06 -16.42
C ARG A 499 0.43 16.48 -16.97
N GLY A 500 1.56 16.84 -17.55
CA GLY A 500 1.84 18.20 -18.01
C GLY A 500 3.16 18.29 -18.76
N GLN A 501 3.86 19.43 -18.69
CA GLN A 501 5.23 19.54 -19.21
C GLN A 501 6.22 18.65 -18.45
N GLN A 502 5.92 18.35 -17.18
CA GLN A 502 6.57 17.32 -16.38
C GLN A 502 5.48 16.57 -15.62
N ASP A 503 5.43 15.25 -15.77
CA ASP A 503 4.57 14.38 -14.96
C ASP A 503 4.96 14.44 -13.49
N GLY A 504 3.98 14.25 -12.61
CA GLY A 504 4.23 14.23 -11.18
C GLY A 504 3.08 13.69 -10.36
N PHE A 505 3.29 13.76 -9.05
CA PHE A 505 2.34 13.35 -8.04
C PHE A 505 2.10 14.48 -7.05
N ILE A 506 0.90 14.54 -6.47
CA ILE A 506 0.61 15.34 -5.28
C ILE A 506 0.30 14.36 -4.16
N VAL A 507 0.95 14.50 -3.00
CA VAL A 507 0.51 13.86 -1.75
C VAL A 507 -0.07 14.92 -0.83
N GLY A 508 -1.15 14.62 -0.11
CA GLY A 508 -1.75 15.56 0.82
C GLY A 508 -2.73 14.95 1.79
N ALA A 509 -3.26 15.79 2.66
CA ALA A 509 -4.33 15.48 3.60
C ALA A 509 -5.43 16.55 3.53
N VAL A 510 -6.68 16.12 3.55
CA VAL A 510 -7.88 16.98 3.58
C VAL A 510 -8.77 16.62 4.76
N ASP A 511 -9.45 17.61 5.34
CA ASP A 511 -10.39 17.38 6.43
C ASP A 511 -11.62 16.58 5.98
N LEU A 512 -11.99 15.60 6.80
CA LEU A 512 -13.24 14.86 6.76
C LEU A 512 -14.16 15.34 7.91
N PRO A 513 -15.49 15.28 7.73
CA PRO A 513 -16.20 14.89 6.50
C PRO A 513 -16.05 15.91 5.34
N GLY A 514 -15.47 17.08 5.63
CA GLY A 514 -15.15 18.10 4.63
C GLY A 514 -16.21 19.21 4.53
N PRO A 515 -16.07 20.11 3.54
CA PRO A 515 -16.97 21.26 3.38
C PRO A 515 -18.41 20.84 3.08
N MET A 516 -19.36 21.70 3.47
CA MET A 516 -20.83 21.52 3.37
C MET A 516 -21.44 20.34 4.16
N VAL A 517 -20.73 19.23 4.41
CA VAL A 517 -21.37 18.01 4.96
C VAL A 517 -22.08 18.29 6.29
N LYS A 518 -21.39 18.92 7.27
CA LYS A 518 -21.99 19.21 8.59
C LYS A 518 -23.13 20.23 8.53
N GLU A 519 -23.15 21.12 7.54
CA GLU A 519 -24.22 22.10 7.34
C GLU A 519 -25.44 21.43 6.70
N ALA A 520 -25.23 20.56 5.71
CA ALA A 520 -26.27 19.80 5.04
C ALA A 520 -26.95 18.74 5.92
N THR A 521 -26.31 18.34 7.03
CA THR A 521 -26.81 17.31 7.95
C THR A 521 -27.23 17.85 9.32
N ALA A 522 -27.15 19.17 9.56
CA ALA A 522 -27.45 19.75 10.87
C ALA A 522 -28.95 19.65 11.24
N ASP A 523 -29.82 19.92 10.28
CA ASP A 523 -31.29 19.90 10.42
C ASP A 523 -31.91 18.61 9.83
N LEU A 524 -31.12 17.53 9.70
CA LEU A 524 -31.55 16.30 9.05
C LEU A 524 -32.40 15.45 10.01
N ASP A 525 -33.72 15.62 9.96
CA ASP A 525 -34.63 14.73 10.66
C ASP A 525 -34.50 13.29 10.13
N ALA A 526 -33.92 12.41 10.95
CA ALA A 526 -33.76 10.99 10.63
C ALA A 526 -35.11 10.30 10.38
N GLU A 527 -36.19 10.76 11.03
CA GLU A 527 -37.53 10.23 10.80
C GLU A 527 -38.02 10.53 9.38
N SER A 528 -37.80 11.74 8.83
CA SER A 528 -38.15 12.15 7.46
C SER A 528 -37.55 11.29 6.33
N LEU A 529 -36.59 10.41 6.66
CA LEU A 529 -35.90 9.54 5.72
C LEU A 529 -36.53 8.15 5.60
N PHE A 530 -37.52 7.82 6.44
CA PHE A 530 -38.29 6.57 6.35
C PHE A 530 -39.64 6.78 5.65
N ILE A 531 -39.87 6.01 4.58
CA ILE A 531 -41.16 5.94 3.88
C ILE A 531 -42.15 4.99 4.55
N ILE A 532 -41.67 3.97 5.27
CA ILE A 532 -42.47 2.98 6.01
C ILE A 532 -41.96 2.89 7.44
N ARG A 533 -42.89 2.82 8.40
CA ARG A 533 -42.69 2.91 9.87
C ARG A 533 -43.90 2.24 10.56
N PRO A 534 -43.89 2.02 11.89
CA PRO A 534 -45.09 1.65 12.64
C PRO A 534 -46.31 2.51 12.29
N GLY A 535 -47.47 1.86 12.10
CA GLY A 535 -48.71 2.49 11.63
C GLY A 535 -48.83 2.65 10.09
N ALA A 536 -47.78 2.40 9.32
CA ALA A 536 -47.85 2.42 7.85
C ALA A 536 -48.79 1.31 7.32
N ARG A 537 -49.50 1.60 6.23
CA ARG A 537 -50.44 0.67 5.59
C ARG A 537 -49.80 -0.07 4.44
N VAL A 538 -49.96 -1.40 4.40
CA VAL A 538 -49.42 -2.26 3.33
C VAL A 538 -50.43 -3.33 2.90
N SER A 539 -50.49 -3.62 1.61
CA SER A 539 -51.17 -4.80 1.06
C SER A 539 -50.16 -5.93 0.75
N ILE A 540 -50.64 -7.12 0.42
CA ILE A 540 -49.82 -8.25 -0.02
C ILE A 540 -50.33 -8.72 -1.39
N LYS A 541 -49.40 -9.05 -2.30
CA LYS A 541 -49.67 -9.64 -3.61
C LYS A 541 -48.80 -10.88 -3.78
N LEU A 542 -49.43 -12.02 -4.08
CA LEU A 542 -48.79 -13.32 -4.10
C LEU A 542 -48.74 -13.92 -5.50
N GLN A 543 -47.62 -14.57 -5.80
CA GLN A 543 -47.37 -15.42 -6.96
C GLN A 543 -46.50 -16.61 -6.52
N CYS A 544 -46.90 -17.29 -5.45
CA CYS A 544 -46.22 -18.45 -4.86
C CYS A 544 -46.93 -19.78 -5.18
N GLY A 545 -48.20 -19.74 -5.61
CA GLY A 545 -48.95 -20.90 -6.10
C GLY A 545 -49.57 -21.71 -4.95
N GLU A 546 -49.24 -22.99 -4.85
CA GLU A 546 -49.78 -23.85 -3.76
C GLU A 546 -49.40 -23.36 -2.35
N PHE A 547 -48.34 -22.53 -2.25
CA PHE A 547 -47.86 -21.93 -1.01
C PHE A 547 -48.50 -20.57 -0.67
N ASP A 548 -49.38 -20.01 -1.51
CA ASP A 548 -49.91 -18.64 -1.31
C ASP A 548 -50.52 -18.44 0.09
N SER A 549 -51.30 -19.40 0.60
CA SER A 549 -51.89 -19.32 1.95
C SER A 549 -50.87 -19.35 3.10
N GLU A 550 -49.74 -20.05 2.91
CA GLU A 550 -48.64 -20.13 3.90
C GLU A 550 -47.88 -18.79 3.92
N VAL A 551 -47.58 -18.25 2.74
CA VAL A 551 -46.87 -16.99 2.56
C VAL A 551 -47.71 -15.80 3.03
N GLN A 552 -49.04 -15.81 2.81
CA GLN A 552 -49.94 -14.79 3.33
C GLN A 552 -49.85 -14.69 4.86
N ALA A 553 -49.97 -15.84 5.57
CA ALA A 553 -49.95 -15.87 7.03
C ALA A 553 -48.59 -15.41 7.60
N ALA A 554 -47.48 -15.83 7.00
CA ALA A 554 -46.14 -15.40 7.39
C ALA A 554 -45.95 -13.87 7.23
N LEU A 555 -46.43 -13.29 6.12
CA LEU A 555 -46.32 -11.84 5.88
C LEU A 555 -47.30 -11.02 6.73
N GLU A 556 -48.53 -11.50 6.98
CA GLU A 556 -49.46 -10.85 7.90
C GLU A 556 -48.91 -10.80 9.34
N GLN A 557 -48.22 -11.87 9.79
CA GLN A 557 -47.54 -11.89 11.08
C GLN A 557 -46.40 -10.85 11.13
N GLN A 558 -45.51 -10.81 10.12
CA GLN A 558 -44.43 -9.81 10.07
C GLN A 558 -44.94 -8.35 9.97
N ILE A 559 -46.08 -8.12 9.33
CA ILE A 559 -46.75 -6.80 9.31
C ILE A 559 -47.18 -6.41 10.74
N ALA A 560 -47.78 -7.35 11.48
CA ALA A 560 -48.20 -7.11 12.86
C ALA A 560 -47.00 -6.90 13.82
N ASP A 561 -45.94 -7.71 13.68
CA ASP A 561 -44.74 -7.64 14.52
C ASP A 561 -43.96 -6.33 14.33
N ASN A 562 -43.91 -5.81 13.10
CA ASN A 562 -43.36 -4.47 12.80
C ASN A 562 -44.32 -3.31 13.15
N GLY A 563 -45.49 -3.59 13.74
CA GLY A 563 -46.49 -2.59 14.10
C GLY A 563 -47.14 -1.88 12.89
N TRP A 564 -47.07 -2.49 11.71
CA TRP A 564 -47.70 -1.99 10.49
C TRP A 564 -49.16 -2.42 10.41
N VAL A 565 -49.92 -1.86 9.48
CA VAL A 565 -51.35 -2.13 9.28
C VAL A 565 -51.55 -2.83 7.94
N TYR A 566 -52.11 -4.04 7.97
CA TYR A 566 -52.57 -4.69 6.75
C TYR A 566 -53.81 -3.98 6.20
N ASP A 567 -53.69 -3.47 4.98
CA ASP A 567 -54.76 -2.80 4.23
C ASP A 567 -54.70 -3.28 2.77
N PRO A 568 -55.64 -4.15 2.33
CA PRO A 568 -55.69 -4.65 0.95
C PRO A 568 -55.78 -3.58 -0.14
N GLN A 569 -56.13 -2.33 0.20
CA GLN A 569 -56.21 -1.21 -0.74
C GLN A 569 -54.95 -0.33 -0.73
N SER A 570 -53.96 -0.58 0.14
CA SER A 570 -52.74 0.25 0.17
C SER A 570 -51.95 0.14 -1.14
N PRO A 571 -51.49 1.28 -1.72
CA PRO A 571 -50.61 1.27 -2.88
C PRO A 571 -49.23 0.72 -2.53
N THR A 572 -48.78 0.87 -1.28
CA THR A 572 -47.59 0.17 -0.78
C THR A 572 -47.93 -1.29 -0.59
N HIS A 573 -47.14 -2.20 -1.16
CA HIS A 573 -47.46 -3.62 -1.15
C HIS A 573 -46.24 -4.53 -1.15
N PHE A 574 -46.35 -5.64 -0.43
CA PHE A 574 -45.46 -6.78 -0.67
C PHE A 574 -45.83 -7.46 -1.98
N LYS A 575 -44.81 -7.93 -2.69
CA LYS A 575 -44.88 -8.77 -3.87
C LYS A 575 -44.01 -9.99 -3.60
N ALA A 576 -44.66 -11.13 -3.37
CA ALA A 576 -44.01 -12.41 -3.11
C ALA A 576 -44.11 -13.32 -4.35
N GLU A 577 -42.97 -13.74 -4.89
CA GLU A 577 -42.89 -14.58 -6.10
C GLU A 577 -42.08 -15.85 -5.82
N MET A 578 -42.63 -17.03 -6.15
CA MET A 578 -41.85 -18.27 -6.18
C MET A 578 -41.86 -18.87 -7.59
N GLY A 579 -40.72 -19.42 -8.01
CA GLY A 579 -40.63 -20.00 -9.35
C GLY A 579 -39.33 -20.73 -9.63
N ARG A 580 -39.12 -21.07 -10.90
CA ARG A 580 -37.91 -21.70 -11.41
C ARG A 580 -37.04 -20.67 -12.13
N GLY A 581 -35.79 -20.52 -11.71
CA GLY A 581 -34.81 -19.62 -12.31
C GLY A 581 -34.32 -20.08 -13.69
N GLU A 582 -33.25 -19.46 -14.16
CA GLU A 582 -32.56 -19.83 -15.40
C GLU A 582 -31.88 -21.20 -15.31
N THR A 583 -31.57 -21.78 -16.47
CA THR A 583 -30.89 -23.07 -16.56
C THR A 583 -29.41 -22.94 -16.17
N GLN A 584 -28.99 -23.66 -15.13
CA GLN A 584 -27.60 -23.75 -14.70
C GLN A 584 -27.02 -25.11 -15.07
N THR A 585 -25.76 -25.14 -15.50
CA THR A 585 -25.05 -26.36 -15.91
C THR A 585 -23.64 -26.38 -15.35
N ALA A 586 -23.18 -27.52 -14.82
CA ALA A 586 -21.77 -27.73 -14.48
C ALA A 586 -21.33 -29.18 -14.71
N THR A 587 -20.03 -29.37 -14.97
CA THR A 587 -19.41 -30.68 -15.16
C THR A 587 -18.63 -31.08 -13.91
N TYR A 588 -19.12 -32.08 -13.19
CA TYR A 588 -18.45 -32.66 -12.03
C TYR A 588 -17.42 -33.71 -12.44
N ARG A 589 -16.34 -33.87 -11.67
CA ARG A 589 -15.37 -34.96 -11.81
C ARG A 589 -15.12 -35.58 -10.44
N MET A 590 -15.11 -36.91 -10.37
CA MET A 590 -14.79 -37.59 -9.11
C MET A 590 -13.31 -37.40 -8.74
N GLN A 591 -13.05 -37.04 -7.49
CA GLN A 591 -11.72 -36.75 -6.98
C GLN A 591 -10.81 -37.98 -7.14
N GLY A 592 -9.67 -37.80 -7.81
CA GLY A 592 -8.72 -38.89 -8.10
C GLY A 592 -9.05 -39.75 -9.34
N SER A 593 -10.15 -39.50 -10.04
CA SER A 593 -10.46 -40.19 -11.30
C SER A 593 -9.83 -39.50 -12.52
N SER A 594 -9.35 -40.28 -13.48
CA SER A 594 -8.89 -39.83 -14.80
C SER A 594 -9.98 -39.89 -15.89
N GLN A 595 -11.19 -40.35 -15.56
CA GLN A 595 -12.31 -40.44 -16.49
C GLN A 595 -12.98 -39.08 -16.74
N GLY A 596 -13.83 -39.03 -17.77
CA GLY A 596 -14.67 -37.86 -18.09
C GLY A 596 -15.62 -37.48 -16.95
N GLY A 597 -16.08 -36.23 -16.95
CA GLY A 597 -17.01 -35.71 -15.95
C GLY A 597 -18.49 -35.85 -16.33
N GLU A 598 -19.35 -35.97 -15.33
CA GLU A 598 -20.81 -35.93 -15.49
C GLU A 598 -21.26 -34.46 -15.56
N THR A 599 -21.92 -34.07 -16.64
CA THR A 599 -22.51 -32.74 -16.79
C THR A 599 -23.95 -32.76 -16.30
N VAL A 600 -24.21 -32.02 -15.22
CA VAL A 600 -25.52 -31.89 -14.57
C VAL A 600 -26.14 -30.56 -14.99
N THR A 601 -27.45 -30.57 -15.26
CA THR A 601 -28.21 -29.37 -15.64
C THR A 601 -29.48 -29.26 -14.79
N VAL A 602 -29.74 -28.06 -14.27
CA VAL A 602 -30.82 -27.79 -13.31
C VAL A 602 -31.49 -26.45 -13.59
N ARG A 603 -32.68 -26.24 -13.00
CA ARG A 603 -33.27 -24.91 -12.85
C ARG A 603 -33.58 -24.70 -11.37
N PRO A 604 -32.81 -23.88 -10.62
CA PRO A 604 -33.05 -23.68 -9.20
C PRO A 604 -34.45 -23.13 -8.94
N TYR A 605 -34.98 -23.38 -7.75
CA TYR A 605 -36.10 -22.60 -7.24
C TYR A 605 -35.60 -21.25 -6.71
N TYR A 606 -36.44 -20.24 -6.80
CA TYR A 606 -36.29 -18.97 -6.09
C TYR A 606 -37.55 -18.66 -5.29
N SER A 607 -37.36 -17.91 -4.21
CA SER A 607 -38.40 -17.19 -3.47
C SER A 607 -37.96 -15.73 -3.40
N ARG A 608 -38.79 -14.77 -3.80
CA ARG A 608 -38.46 -13.34 -3.83
C ARG A 608 -39.54 -12.56 -3.10
N LEU A 609 -39.12 -11.71 -2.17
CA LEU A 609 -39.99 -10.73 -1.52
C LEU A 609 -39.52 -9.32 -1.91
N GLU A 610 -40.42 -8.53 -2.50
CA GLU A 610 -40.20 -7.11 -2.78
C GLU A 610 -41.26 -6.30 -2.02
N LEU A 611 -40.86 -5.26 -1.30
CA LEU A 611 -41.76 -4.22 -0.82
C LEU A 611 -41.76 -3.10 -1.86
N ILE A 612 -42.91 -2.80 -2.45
CA ILE A 612 -43.08 -1.78 -3.49
C ILE A 612 -43.82 -0.58 -2.90
N HIS A 613 -43.26 0.62 -3.08
CA HIS A 613 -43.81 1.90 -2.64
C HIS A 613 -43.82 2.87 -3.83
N GLU A 614 -44.98 3.47 -4.11
CA GLU A 614 -45.25 4.36 -5.27
C GLU A 614 -44.85 3.82 -6.67
N GLY A 615 -44.51 2.53 -6.77
CA GLY A 615 -44.09 1.85 -8.00
C GLY A 615 -42.61 1.44 -8.02
N GLU A 616 -41.79 1.95 -7.09
CA GLU A 616 -40.39 1.54 -6.92
C GLU A 616 -40.24 0.46 -5.85
N VAL A 617 -39.16 -0.33 -5.94
CA VAL A 617 -38.83 -1.35 -4.92
C VAL A 617 -38.15 -0.65 -3.74
N ALA A 618 -38.91 -0.47 -2.67
CA ALA A 618 -38.47 0.12 -1.40
C ALA A 618 -37.40 -0.73 -0.70
N TRP A 619 -37.61 -2.04 -0.69
CA TRP A 619 -36.75 -3.04 -0.06
C TRP A 619 -36.99 -4.40 -0.73
N SER A 620 -36.00 -5.28 -0.73
CA SER A 620 -36.18 -6.65 -1.24
C SER A 620 -35.28 -7.69 -0.59
N SER A 621 -35.73 -8.93 -0.67
CA SER A 621 -35.02 -10.14 -0.27
C SER A 621 -35.21 -11.23 -1.33
N SER A 622 -34.24 -12.13 -1.44
CA SER A 622 -34.38 -13.34 -2.25
C SER A 622 -33.69 -14.56 -1.62
N GLY A 623 -34.44 -15.65 -1.56
CA GLY A 623 -33.97 -17.00 -1.29
C GLY A 623 -33.82 -17.80 -2.58
N GLY A 624 -32.97 -18.83 -2.56
CA GLY A 624 -32.76 -19.72 -3.69
C GLY A 624 -32.31 -21.11 -3.24
N SER A 625 -32.84 -22.13 -3.89
CA SER A 625 -32.69 -23.54 -3.50
C SER A 625 -32.49 -24.45 -4.73
N GLY A 626 -31.67 -25.49 -4.59
CA GLY A 626 -31.37 -26.40 -5.70
C GLY A 626 -30.57 -25.79 -6.86
N GLY A 627 -29.80 -24.73 -6.60
CA GLY A 627 -28.73 -24.31 -7.51
C GLY A 627 -27.61 -25.35 -7.56
N VAL A 628 -26.74 -25.27 -8.56
CA VAL A 628 -25.66 -26.26 -8.75
C VAL A 628 -24.61 -26.13 -7.64
N PRO A 629 -24.46 -27.10 -6.72
CA PRO A 629 -23.52 -26.99 -5.60
C PRO A 629 -22.05 -27.14 -6.05
N PRO A 630 -21.07 -26.54 -5.36
CA PRO A 630 -19.65 -26.66 -5.71
C PRO A 630 -19.07 -28.06 -5.46
N VAL A 631 -19.72 -28.87 -4.62
CA VAL A 631 -19.34 -30.27 -4.30
C VAL A 631 -20.62 -31.09 -4.12
N VAL A 632 -20.66 -32.31 -4.67
CA VAL A 632 -21.74 -33.28 -4.46
C VAL A 632 -21.18 -34.56 -3.86
N PHE A 633 -21.78 -35.02 -2.75
CA PHE A 633 -21.52 -36.33 -2.18
C PHE A 633 -22.54 -37.34 -2.73
N VAL A 634 -22.09 -38.22 -3.62
CA VAL A 634 -22.86 -39.37 -4.15
C VAL A 634 -22.46 -40.67 -3.45
N LEU A 635 -23.40 -41.60 -3.34
CA LEU A 635 -23.13 -42.99 -2.97
C LEU A 635 -22.80 -43.82 -4.22
N PRO A 636 -22.03 -44.92 -4.10
CA PRO A 636 -21.77 -45.82 -5.22
C PRO A 636 -23.07 -46.26 -5.91
N GLY A 637 -23.16 -46.03 -7.23
CA GLY A 637 -24.36 -46.36 -8.02
C GLY A 637 -25.44 -45.27 -8.10
N THR A 638 -25.27 -44.11 -7.44
CA THR A 638 -26.18 -42.95 -7.60
C THR A 638 -25.62 -41.94 -8.60
N SER A 639 -26.46 -41.39 -9.49
CA SER A 639 -26.06 -40.33 -10.43
C SER A 639 -25.97 -38.97 -9.76
N ILE A 640 -25.06 -38.11 -10.24
CA ILE A 640 -24.87 -36.77 -9.67
C ILE A 640 -26.11 -35.91 -9.99
N GLN A 641 -26.68 -36.03 -11.19
CA GLN A 641 -27.94 -35.36 -11.58
C GLN A 641 -29.06 -35.64 -10.56
N SER A 642 -29.35 -36.92 -10.23
CA SER A 642 -30.40 -37.29 -9.28
C SER A 642 -30.15 -36.71 -7.87
N LYS A 643 -28.88 -36.62 -7.46
CA LYS A 643 -28.51 -36.05 -6.15
C LYS A 643 -28.73 -34.54 -6.07
N VAL A 644 -28.59 -33.81 -7.18
CA VAL A 644 -28.89 -32.36 -7.26
C VAL A 644 -30.38 -32.11 -7.55
N ASP A 645 -31.07 -33.02 -8.24
CA ASP A 645 -32.55 -32.95 -8.38
C ASP A 645 -33.25 -33.08 -7.02
N ALA A 646 -32.74 -33.92 -6.11
CA ALA A 646 -33.28 -34.08 -4.77
C ALA A 646 -33.23 -32.80 -3.88
N SER A 647 -32.38 -31.81 -4.23
CA SER A 647 -32.27 -30.51 -3.54
C SER A 647 -33.03 -29.37 -4.22
N GLN A 648 -33.58 -29.59 -5.42
CA GLN A 648 -34.48 -28.62 -6.09
C GLN A 648 -35.89 -28.70 -5.48
N ARG A 649 -36.12 -27.90 -4.44
CA ARG A 649 -37.42 -27.79 -3.74
C ARG A 649 -37.84 -26.33 -3.57
N PRO A 650 -39.15 -25.99 -3.61
CA PRO A 650 -39.65 -24.69 -3.16
C PRO A 650 -39.20 -24.38 -1.73
N ASP A 651 -39.02 -23.10 -1.40
CA ASP A 651 -38.69 -22.64 -0.04
C ASP A 651 -39.68 -21.53 0.40
N PRO A 652 -40.91 -21.90 0.83
CA PRO A 652 -41.89 -20.93 1.33
C PRO A 652 -41.49 -20.38 2.71
N GLY A 653 -40.81 -21.18 3.54
CA GLY A 653 -40.22 -20.73 4.80
C GLY A 653 -39.17 -19.61 4.65
N HIS A 654 -38.79 -19.21 3.42
CA HIS A 654 -38.07 -17.95 3.20
C HIS A 654 -38.83 -16.73 3.76
N TYR A 655 -40.16 -16.69 3.60
CA TYR A 655 -40.99 -15.53 3.99
C TYR A 655 -41.25 -15.45 5.50
N GLU A 656 -41.06 -16.54 6.24
CA GLU A 656 -41.02 -16.56 7.71
C GLU A 656 -39.65 -16.13 8.24
N ARG A 657 -38.56 -16.64 7.64
CA ARG A 657 -37.17 -16.43 8.13
C ARG A 657 -36.53 -15.12 7.69
N VAL A 658 -37.15 -14.37 6.78
CA VAL A 658 -36.60 -13.10 6.30
C VAL A 658 -36.88 -11.99 7.32
N ASN A 659 -35.83 -11.34 7.82
CA ASN A 659 -35.98 -10.19 8.73
C ASN A 659 -36.37 -8.94 7.94
N ILE A 660 -37.64 -8.52 8.01
CA ILE A 660 -38.16 -7.29 7.40
C ILE A 660 -37.97 -6.13 8.41
N PRO A 661 -37.20 -5.07 8.10
CA PRO A 661 -36.98 -3.99 9.07
C PRO A 661 -38.24 -3.14 9.36
N GLU A 662 -38.53 -2.91 10.64
CA GLU A 662 -39.63 -2.06 11.17
C GLU A 662 -39.78 -0.69 10.49
N LYS A 663 -38.66 -0.09 10.07
CA LYS A 663 -38.63 1.16 9.31
C LYS A 663 -37.80 1.00 8.03
N ILE A 664 -38.38 1.37 6.88
CA ILE A 664 -37.75 1.26 5.55
C ILE A 664 -37.40 2.64 5.01
N TYR A 665 -36.14 2.80 4.58
CA TYR A 665 -35.62 4.04 4.01
C TYR A 665 -36.22 4.37 2.63
N ASP A 666 -36.31 5.67 2.36
CA ASP A 666 -36.55 6.23 1.04
C ASP A 666 -35.45 5.76 0.03
N PRO A 667 -35.80 5.05 -1.05
CA PRO A 667 -34.82 4.52 -2.01
C PRO A 667 -33.99 5.57 -2.73
N ALA A 668 -34.48 6.82 -2.84
CA ALA A 668 -33.75 7.93 -3.43
C ALA A 668 -32.72 8.52 -2.46
N LYS A 669 -32.93 8.37 -1.14
CA LYS A 669 -32.08 8.92 -0.07
C LYS A 669 -31.13 7.90 0.57
N LYS A 670 -31.35 6.59 0.39
CA LYS A 670 -30.55 5.49 0.97
C LYS A 670 -29.03 5.61 0.78
N ASP A 671 -28.58 6.23 -0.31
CA ASP A 671 -27.17 6.42 -0.68
C ASP A 671 -26.57 7.74 -0.14
N GLY A 672 -27.29 8.43 0.76
CA GLY A 672 -26.94 9.74 1.32
C GLY A 672 -27.34 10.94 0.45
N ILE A 673 -27.35 12.13 1.05
CA ILE A 673 -27.90 13.37 0.49
C ILE A 673 -26.91 14.16 -0.39
N GLY A 674 -25.63 13.76 -0.43
CA GLY A 674 -24.60 14.45 -1.20
C GLY A 674 -23.38 13.60 -1.55
N ILE A 675 -22.51 14.19 -2.37
CA ILE A 675 -21.30 13.59 -2.92
C ILE A 675 -20.15 14.59 -2.86
N SER A 676 -18.96 14.16 -2.40
CA SER A 676 -17.71 14.93 -2.47
C SER A 676 -16.77 14.29 -3.49
N THR A 677 -16.45 15.00 -4.58
CA THR A 677 -15.44 14.55 -5.53
C THR A 677 -14.05 14.77 -4.92
N ILE A 678 -13.25 13.71 -4.81
CA ILE A 678 -11.84 13.81 -4.39
C ILE A 678 -11.00 14.09 -5.64
N SER A 679 -10.12 15.09 -5.59
CA SER A 679 -9.28 15.52 -6.72
C SER A 679 -7.96 16.16 -6.27
N SER A 680 -7.14 16.62 -7.22
CA SER A 680 -5.99 17.52 -6.98
C SER A 680 -6.34 18.82 -6.25
N GLN A 681 -7.61 19.25 -6.28
CA GLN A 681 -8.10 20.47 -5.63
C GLN A 681 -8.70 20.23 -4.23
N GLY A 682 -8.57 19.00 -3.69
CA GLY A 682 -9.19 18.61 -2.43
C GLY A 682 -10.54 17.93 -2.64
N LEU A 683 -11.48 18.20 -1.72
CA LEU A 683 -12.86 17.71 -1.76
C LEU A 683 -13.78 18.79 -2.36
N THR A 684 -14.45 18.47 -3.47
CA THR A 684 -15.48 19.34 -4.07
C THR A 684 -16.87 18.76 -3.76
N PRO A 685 -17.64 19.35 -2.82
CA PRO A 685 -18.96 18.85 -2.44
C PRO A 685 -20.05 19.24 -3.45
N ARG A 686 -21.09 18.42 -3.53
CA ARG A 686 -22.34 18.67 -4.27
C ARG A 686 -23.47 17.90 -3.59
N LEU A 687 -24.64 18.52 -3.44
CA LEU A 687 -25.87 17.78 -3.11
C LEU A 687 -26.28 16.85 -4.28
N LYS A 688 -27.20 15.93 -4.01
CA LYS A 688 -27.86 15.11 -5.05
C LYS A 688 -29.12 15.79 -5.59
#